data_AF-A0AAD7HKQ1-F1
#
_entry.id   AF-A0AAD7HKQ1-F1
#
_cell.length_a   1.000
_cell.length_b   1.000
_cell.length_c   1.000
_cell.angle_alpha   90.00
_cell.angle_beta   90.00
_cell.angle_gamma   90.00
#
_symmetry.space_group_name_H-M   'P 1'
#
loop_
_entity.id
_entity.type
_entity.pdbx_description
1 polymer ?
#
loop_
_entity_poly.entity_id
_entity_poly.type
_entity_poly.pdbx_seq_one_letter_code
_entity_poly.pdbx_strand_id
1 'polypeptide(L)'
;MFETTIVDLRANVEVCGTQCAKCQLHCLLSRRHDSEIPHDCRTSHNCAHSCDFGEDHPGTEKDCGQPAGHAGPHICAVDIHLCGEPCELNDKQGCLGGCMKNVGHSEGGHMCSARLHKCGQPCDLKNLRVARKPYSCSKTCVIPSDEVHTQHVCDASACSLPCELCERLCSDTDHLHGLDTDAVHLCGQSHNCKATCQALGTCEIETAPQSIEATFTGRHETFQYTKYSQVAKRLPCVILIPPGDKTHPGAHSHSTAPNPFHFCETRCESCGYFCTLPRGHSQQEHETHHGSMSKTRWAVDGPDGTILELNGRKFGKDDDGAPMLCNLVCKELGRHAHLDYCRADDAAACGGPEIEHIKTRLTPNPNRAKDWISHSLFWRRTGFKDPYSRPDQVNFSKCDAMCPDTEHLGTATNPPRPSYCTCPLFHAPAKQAFHVIFAIDRSGSMGSTDRGPLQNAPGTPLIARYSNNRLGAVYSALHGFWMSRNTALNNGGRATAVPARRDAYSVVLFDYGASVPIANDFTSTPDDLLHQLLAYETGGGTDFTLALTTARQLMRDHWSTERTPVVIFLSDGECSVTDETVRGLSRSAVRHGKPLSFHAVSFGRASQSAVLRRMAQIALEVQTNAPRDPLTPPEAIINSSYSDALDTVRLAETFLGFAESLRKPRGALFSA
;
A
#
# COMPACT_ATOMS: atom_id res chain seq x y z
N MET A 1 -27.25 -18.21 -16.04
CA MET A 1 -28.29 -18.47 -15.03
C MET A 1 -29.49 -19.20 -15.64
N PHE A 2 -30.01 -18.79 -16.81
CA PHE A 2 -31.16 -19.42 -17.46
C PHE A 2 -30.88 -20.83 -18.02
N GLU A 3 -29.68 -21.09 -18.55
CA GLU A 3 -29.32 -22.43 -19.05
C GLU A 3 -29.13 -23.46 -17.95
N THR A 4 -28.61 -23.05 -16.78
CA THR A 4 -28.46 -23.94 -15.63
C THR A 4 -29.82 -24.39 -15.09
N THR A 5 -30.81 -23.50 -15.03
CA THR A 5 -32.18 -23.87 -14.62
C THR A 5 -32.90 -24.77 -15.63
N ILE A 6 -32.69 -24.58 -16.94
CA ILE A 6 -33.26 -25.48 -17.97
C ILE A 6 -32.69 -26.90 -17.82
N VAL A 7 -31.41 -27.00 -17.49
CA VAL A 7 -30.69 -28.25 -17.28
C VAL A 7 -31.20 -28.98 -16.05
N ASP A 8 -31.36 -28.26 -14.94
CA ASP A 8 -31.90 -28.83 -13.70
C ASP A 8 -33.36 -29.28 -13.89
N LEU A 9 -34.17 -28.53 -14.64
CA LEU A 9 -35.54 -28.96 -14.93
C LEU A 9 -35.57 -30.26 -15.74
N ARG A 10 -34.79 -30.36 -16.82
CA ARG A 10 -34.76 -31.57 -17.66
C ARG A 10 -34.29 -32.80 -16.91
N ALA A 11 -33.29 -32.65 -16.03
CA ALA A 11 -32.77 -33.75 -15.21
C ALA A 11 -33.78 -34.28 -14.18
N ASN A 12 -34.83 -33.51 -13.85
CA ASN A 12 -35.87 -33.88 -12.88
C ASN A 12 -37.17 -34.43 -13.52
N VAL A 13 -37.30 -34.39 -14.85
CA VAL A 13 -38.50 -34.86 -15.58
C VAL A 13 -38.45 -36.36 -15.92
N GLU A 14 -37.27 -36.99 -15.87
CA GLU A 14 -37.14 -38.43 -16.09
C GLU A 14 -37.62 -39.24 -14.88
N VAL A 15 -38.46 -40.25 -15.11
CA VAL A 15 -38.90 -41.22 -14.09
C VAL A 15 -37.83 -42.28 -13.84
N CYS A 16 -37.79 -42.81 -12.61
CA CYS A 16 -36.82 -43.80 -12.17
C CYS A 16 -36.91 -45.12 -12.96
N GLY A 17 -38.12 -45.60 -13.23
CA GLY A 17 -38.36 -46.76 -14.10
C GLY A 17 -37.91 -48.10 -13.51
N THR A 18 -37.36 -48.13 -12.31
CA THR A 18 -36.93 -49.35 -11.60
C THR A 18 -38.13 -50.09 -11.02
N GLN A 19 -37.97 -51.37 -10.67
CA GLN A 19 -39.07 -52.09 -10.03
C GLN A 19 -39.43 -51.49 -8.66
N CYS A 20 -40.73 -51.33 -8.39
CA CYS A 20 -41.27 -50.87 -7.11
C CYS A 20 -40.89 -51.82 -5.97
N ALA A 21 -40.66 -51.28 -4.78
CA ALA A 21 -40.29 -52.05 -3.59
C ALA A 21 -41.41 -52.96 -3.06
N LYS A 22 -42.68 -52.70 -3.43
CA LYS A 22 -43.86 -53.42 -2.91
C LYS A 22 -44.62 -54.25 -3.94
N CYS A 23 -44.38 -54.01 -5.23
CA CYS A 23 -45.06 -54.71 -6.31
C CYS A 23 -44.17 -54.82 -7.55
N GLN A 24 -44.69 -55.34 -8.65
CA GLN A 24 -43.93 -55.56 -9.88
C GLN A 24 -44.07 -54.40 -10.89
N LEU A 25 -44.71 -53.30 -10.52
CA LEU A 25 -44.81 -52.08 -11.34
C LEU A 25 -43.51 -51.27 -11.29
N HIS A 26 -43.34 -50.35 -12.23
CA HIS A 26 -42.18 -49.45 -12.28
C HIS A 26 -42.34 -48.22 -11.38
N CYS A 27 -41.23 -47.77 -10.81
CA CYS A 27 -41.10 -46.61 -9.96
C CYS A 27 -41.37 -45.32 -10.76
N LEU A 28 -42.30 -44.51 -10.27
CA LEU A 28 -42.69 -43.23 -10.88
C LEU A 28 -42.07 -42.02 -10.19
N LEU A 29 -41.21 -42.23 -9.19
CA LEU A 29 -40.40 -41.16 -8.61
C LEU A 29 -39.40 -40.61 -9.64
N SER A 30 -38.92 -39.38 -9.44
CA SER A 30 -37.84 -38.81 -10.26
C SER A 30 -36.63 -39.73 -10.27
N ARG A 31 -35.92 -39.84 -11.39
CA ARG A 31 -34.73 -40.70 -11.56
C ARG A 31 -33.63 -40.46 -10.52
N ARG A 32 -33.62 -39.28 -9.88
CA ARG A 32 -32.68 -38.86 -8.83
C ARG A 32 -33.27 -38.83 -7.42
N HIS A 33 -34.40 -39.50 -7.18
CA HIS A 33 -34.94 -39.55 -5.83
C HIS A 33 -33.90 -40.14 -4.86
N ASP A 34 -33.94 -39.68 -3.61
CA ASP A 34 -33.02 -40.13 -2.57
C ASP A 34 -33.01 -41.66 -2.49
N SER A 35 -31.82 -42.25 -2.36
CA SER A 35 -31.62 -43.69 -2.17
C SER A 35 -32.26 -44.22 -0.89
N GLU A 36 -32.50 -43.36 0.10
CA GLU A 36 -33.23 -43.70 1.31
C GLU A 36 -34.75 -43.84 1.07
N ILE A 37 -35.27 -43.27 -0.01
CA ILE A 37 -36.68 -43.38 -0.40
C ILE A 37 -36.87 -44.68 -1.19
N PRO A 38 -37.67 -45.64 -0.71
CA PRO A 38 -37.95 -46.87 -1.46
C PRO A 38 -38.63 -46.57 -2.80
N HIS A 39 -38.31 -47.39 -3.81
CA HIS A 39 -38.94 -47.28 -5.12
C HIS A 39 -40.45 -47.45 -5.03
N ASP A 40 -41.19 -46.45 -5.53
CA ASP A 40 -42.64 -46.37 -5.40
C ASP A 40 -43.30 -46.13 -6.76
N CYS A 41 -44.23 -47.00 -7.12
CA CYS A 41 -45.02 -46.89 -8.34
C CYS A 41 -46.17 -45.89 -8.24
N ARG A 42 -46.41 -45.28 -7.06
CA ARG A 42 -47.49 -44.31 -6.82
C ARG A 42 -48.89 -44.86 -7.12
N THR A 43 -49.08 -46.17 -6.95
CA THR A 43 -50.39 -46.86 -7.06
C THR A 43 -50.75 -47.56 -5.74
N SER A 44 -51.85 -48.32 -5.72
CA SER A 44 -52.25 -49.13 -4.55
C SER A 44 -51.32 -50.32 -4.26
N HIS A 45 -50.37 -50.64 -5.15
CA HIS A 45 -49.52 -51.83 -5.12
C HIS A 45 -50.24 -53.18 -5.24
N ASN A 46 -51.56 -53.18 -5.25
CA ASN A 46 -52.39 -54.39 -5.35
C ASN A 46 -52.82 -54.62 -6.81
N CYS A 47 -52.91 -55.87 -7.21
CA CYS A 47 -53.46 -56.24 -8.50
C CYS A 47 -54.90 -55.74 -8.62
N ALA A 48 -55.24 -55.09 -9.74
CA ALA A 48 -56.57 -54.54 -9.99
C ALA A 48 -57.50 -55.52 -10.74
N HIS A 49 -57.04 -56.75 -10.98
CA HIS A 49 -57.79 -57.78 -11.68
C HIS A 49 -58.64 -58.61 -10.72
N SER A 50 -59.79 -59.06 -11.19
CA SER A 50 -60.66 -59.99 -10.46
C SER A 50 -60.06 -61.39 -10.39
N CYS A 51 -60.49 -62.20 -9.43
CA CYS A 51 -60.07 -63.59 -9.28
C CYS A 51 -60.56 -64.46 -10.45
N ASP A 52 -59.64 -65.17 -11.11
CA ASP A 52 -59.92 -66.09 -12.22
C ASP A 52 -60.83 -67.26 -11.80
N PHE A 53 -60.83 -67.61 -10.51
CA PHE A 53 -61.70 -68.62 -9.88
C PHE A 53 -63.03 -68.03 -9.39
N GLY A 54 -63.61 -67.09 -10.15
CA GLY A 54 -64.83 -66.37 -9.75
C GLY A 54 -66.05 -67.28 -9.53
N GLU A 55 -66.13 -68.41 -10.24
CA GLU A 55 -67.22 -69.39 -10.08
C GLU A 55 -67.24 -70.04 -8.69
N ASP A 56 -66.11 -70.08 -8.00
CA ASP A 56 -65.99 -70.64 -6.64
C ASP A 56 -66.44 -69.66 -5.55
N HIS A 57 -66.86 -68.43 -5.91
CA HIS A 57 -67.35 -67.40 -4.98
C HIS A 57 -68.75 -66.88 -5.37
N PRO A 58 -69.81 -67.72 -5.33
CA PRO A 58 -71.14 -67.31 -5.75
C PRO A 58 -71.68 -66.15 -4.90
N GLY A 59 -71.93 -65.00 -5.55
CA GLY A 59 -72.52 -63.81 -4.93
C GLY A 59 -71.52 -62.77 -4.38
N THR A 60 -70.21 -63.00 -4.53
CA THR A 60 -69.17 -62.03 -4.13
C THR A 60 -68.05 -61.98 -5.16
N GLU A 61 -67.92 -60.86 -5.88
CA GLU A 61 -66.71 -60.58 -6.66
C GLU A 61 -65.52 -60.40 -5.72
N LYS A 62 -64.47 -61.19 -5.92
CA LYS A 62 -63.22 -61.08 -5.17
C LYS A 62 -62.11 -60.57 -6.09
N ASP A 63 -61.39 -59.58 -5.61
CA ASP A 63 -60.18 -59.08 -6.27
C ASP A 63 -59.00 -60.03 -6.05
N CYS A 64 -58.01 -59.94 -6.93
CA CYS A 64 -56.77 -60.68 -6.80
C CYS A 64 -55.97 -60.22 -5.57
N GLY A 65 -55.51 -61.17 -4.75
CA GLY A 65 -54.72 -60.91 -3.53
C GLY A 65 -53.22 -60.73 -3.79
N GLN A 66 -52.78 -60.69 -5.04
CA GLN A 66 -51.37 -60.63 -5.43
C GLN A 66 -50.90 -59.19 -5.68
N PRO A 67 -49.58 -58.91 -5.60
CA PRO A 67 -49.05 -57.59 -5.90
C PRO A 67 -49.27 -57.20 -7.36
N ALA A 68 -49.48 -55.90 -7.62
CA ALA A 68 -49.69 -55.36 -8.96
C ALA A 68 -48.53 -55.74 -9.91
N GLY A 69 -48.86 -56.13 -11.13
CA GLY A 69 -47.89 -56.56 -12.15
C GLY A 69 -47.32 -57.97 -11.93
N HIS A 70 -47.87 -58.76 -11.00
CA HIS A 70 -47.49 -60.17 -10.85
C HIS A 70 -47.73 -60.97 -12.14
N ALA A 71 -47.05 -62.10 -12.26
CA ALA A 71 -47.26 -63.05 -13.34
C ALA A 71 -48.12 -64.23 -12.87
N GLY A 72 -48.65 -65.00 -13.82
CA GLY A 72 -49.54 -66.12 -13.55
C GLY A 72 -51.00 -65.71 -13.37
N PRO A 73 -51.87 -66.66 -12.98
CA PRO A 73 -53.30 -66.43 -12.81
C PRO A 73 -53.62 -65.45 -11.68
N HIS A 74 -54.74 -64.75 -11.80
CA HIS A 74 -55.25 -63.82 -10.80
C HIS A 74 -56.07 -64.57 -9.76
N ILE A 75 -55.59 -64.61 -8.51
CA ILE A 75 -56.20 -65.44 -7.46
C ILE A 75 -56.42 -64.61 -6.19
N CYS A 76 -57.58 -64.75 -5.55
CA CYS A 76 -57.90 -64.03 -4.31
C CYS A 76 -57.05 -64.47 -3.11
N ALA A 77 -56.78 -65.78 -2.98
CA ALA A 77 -55.85 -66.35 -2.00
C ALA A 77 -55.33 -67.70 -2.51
N VAL A 78 -54.01 -67.93 -2.44
CA VAL A 78 -53.35 -69.08 -3.09
C VAL A 78 -53.71 -70.40 -2.42
N ASP A 79 -53.82 -70.41 -1.10
CA ASP A 79 -54.16 -71.57 -0.26
C ASP A 79 -55.62 -72.04 -0.40
N ILE A 80 -56.50 -71.21 -0.98
CA ILE A 80 -57.89 -71.58 -1.26
C ILE A 80 -57.99 -72.42 -2.54
N HIS A 81 -57.20 -72.08 -3.57
CA HIS A 81 -57.37 -72.63 -4.92
C HIS A 81 -56.23 -73.55 -5.36
N LEU A 82 -55.04 -73.37 -4.79
CA LEU A 82 -53.81 -74.04 -5.20
C LEU A 82 -53.05 -74.57 -3.97
N CYS A 83 -51.91 -75.21 -4.22
CA CYS A 83 -51.09 -75.86 -3.20
C CYS A 83 -50.74 -74.96 -2.00
N GLY A 84 -50.41 -73.68 -2.22
CA GLY A 84 -50.18 -72.71 -1.13
C GLY A 84 -48.90 -72.88 -0.31
N GLU A 85 -48.31 -74.08 -0.28
CA GLU A 85 -47.05 -74.38 0.41
C GLU A 85 -45.91 -73.43 -0.02
N PRO A 86 -44.96 -73.09 0.88
CA PRO A 86 -43.88 -72.16 0.56
C PRO A 86 -43.07 -72.60 -0.67
N CYS A 87 -42.83 -71.66 -1.59
CA CYS A 87 -41.92 -71.86 -2.70
C CYS A 87 -40.52 -72.24 -2.20
N GLU A 88 -39.84 -73.15 -2.90
CA GLU A 88 -38.47 -73.55 -2.58
C GLU A 88 -37.47 -72.38 -2.66
N LEU A 89 -37.81 -71.35 -3.43
CA LEU A 89 -37.03 -70.13 -3.62
C LEU A 89 -37.64 -68.94 -2.87
N ASN A 90 -38.30 -69.18 -1.73
CA ASN A 90 -38.91 -68.14 -0.89
C ASN A 90 -37.92 -67.11 -0.33
N ASP A 91 -36.64 -67.46 -0.25
CA ASP A 91 -35.54 -66.59 0.20
C ASP A 91 -35.02 -65.68 -0.93
N LYS A 92 -35.38 -65.98 -2.19
CA LYS A 92 -34.93 -65.23 -3.36
C LYS A 92 -35.82 -64.03 -3.63
N GLN A 93 -35.19 -62.94 -4.07
CA GLN A 93 -35.89 -61.72 -4.42
C GLN A 93 -36.75 -61.93 -5.67
N GLY A 94 -38.00 -61.46 -5.62
CA GLY A 94 -38.98 -61.64 -6.70
C GLY A 94 -39.92 -62.82 -6.51
N CYS A 95 -39.71 -63.65 -5.48
CA CYS A 95 -40.63 -64.73 -5.12
C CYS A 95 -42.02 -64.18 -4.74
N LEU A 96 -43.08 -64.88 -5.16
CA LEU A 96 -44.47 -64.58 -4.82
C LEU A 96 -44.99 -65.43 -3.64
N GLY A 97 -44.09 -66.11 -2.94
CA GLY A 97 -44.38 -66.84 -1.70
C GLY A 97 -44.93 -68.24 -1.93
N GLY A 98 -46.24 -68.37 -2.17
CA GLY A 98 -46.94 -69.66 -2.20
C GLY A 98 -46.81 -70.42 -3.53
N CYS A 99 -46.80 -71.75 -3.44
CA CYS A 99 -46.79 -72.66 -4.57
C CYS A 99 -48.09 -72.55 -5.37
N MET A 100 -47.97 -72.37 -6.69
CA MET A 100 -49.11 -72.26 -7.61
C MET A 100 -49.39 -73.54 -8.40
N LYS A 101 -48.84 -74.66 -7.95
CA LYS A 101 -49.23 -75.98 -8.48
C LYS A 101 -50.56 -76.43 -7.87
N ASN A 102 -51.21 -77.39 -8.53
CA ASN A 102 -52.44 -78.00 -8.03
C ASN A 102 -52.23 -78.64 -6.65
N VAL A 103 -53.28 -78.63 -5.84
CA VAL A 103 -53.30 -79.31 -4.54
C VAL A 103 -52.96 -80.80 -4.73
N GLY A 104 -52.02 -81.32 -3.94
CA GLY A 104 -51.63 -82.74 -3.97
C GLY A 104 -50.61 -83.13 -5.06
N HIS A 105 -49.92 -82.17 -5.70
CA HIS A 105 -48.83 -82.47 -6.63
C HIS A 105 -47.66 -83.18 -5.93
N SER A 106 -47.06 -84.17 -6.60
CA SER A 106 -45.98 -85.02 -6.06
C SER A 106 -44.63 -84.85 -6.75
N GLU A 107 -44.55 -84.05 -7.83
CA GLU A 107 -43.37 -83.94 -8.68
C GLU A 107 -42.86 -82.49 -8.87
N GLY A 108 -41.54 -82.32 -8.78
CA GLY A 108 -40.83 -81.12 -9.21
C GLY A 108 -40.85 -79.92 -8.24
N GLY A 109 -40.90 -80.16 -6.93
CA GLY A 109 -40.73 -79.11 -5.91
C GLY A 109 -41.87 -78.09 -5.79
N HIS A 110 -41.86 -77.26 -4.75
CA HIS A 110 -42.86 -76.18 -4.60
C HIS A 110 -42.42 -74.91 -5.33
N MET A 111 -43.22 -74.43 -6.29
CA MET A 111 -42.85 -73.31 -7.16
C MET A 111 -43.98 -72.28 -7.27
N CYS A 112 -43.66 -71.00 -7.06
CA CYS A 112 -44.58 -69.89 -7.31
C CYS A 112 -44.57 -69.45 -8.80
N SER A 113 -45.49 -68.58 -9.22
CA SER A 113 -45.54 -68.06 -10.60
C SER A 113 -44.59 -66.89 -10.88
N ALA A 114 -43.64 -66.60 -9.98
CA ALA A 114 -42.63 -65.57 -10.25
C ALA A 114 -41.91 -65.91 -11.55
N ARG A 115 -41.83 -64.95 -12.48
CA ARG A 115 -41.10 -65.13 -13.76
C ARG A 115 -39.62 -65.34 -13.55
N LEU A 116 -39.08 -64.78 -12.47
CA LEU A 116 -37.67 -64.75 -12.19
C LEU A 116 -37.42 -64.62 -10.68
N HIS A 117 -36.66 -65.58 -10.13
CA HIS A 117 -36.06 -65.47 -8.81
C HIS A 117 -34.66 -64.88 -8.99
N LYS A 118 -34.42 -63.68 -8.46
CA LYS A 118 -33.16 -62.95 -8.64
C LYS A 118 -32.16 -63.41 -7.58
N CYS A 119 -30.86 -63.43 -7.92
CA CYS A 119 -29.82 -63.82 -6.98
C CYS A 119 -29.74 -62.89 -5.74
N GLY A 120 -30.15 -61.62 -5.90
CA GLY A 120 -30.34 -60.68 -4.79
C GLY A 120 -29.05 -60.10 -4.18
N GLN A 121 -27.87 -60.47 -4.68
CA GLN A 121 -26.60 -59.88 -4.25
C GLN A 121 -26.54 -58.38 -4.61
N PRO A 122 -25.83 -57.54 -3.84
CA PRO A 122 -25.70 -56.12 -4.16
C PRO A 122 -25.04 -55.89 -5.53
N CYS A 123 -25.44 -54.83 -6.23
CA CYS A 123 -24.76 -54.39 -7.45
C CYS A 123 -23.26 -54.15 -7.18
N ASP A 124 -22.39 -54.47 -8.14
CA ASP A 124 -20.94 -54.27 -8.00
C ASP A 124 -20.54 -52.80 -7.84
N LEU A 125 -21.41 -51.85 -8.24
CA LEU A 125 -21.23 -50.42 -7.98
C LEU A 125 -21.58 -50.01 -6.53
N LYS A 126 -21.82 -50.96 -5.63
CA LYS A 126 -22.04 -50.67 -4.21
C LYS A 126 -20.71 -50.23 -3.58
N ASN A 127 -20.76 -49.13 -2.83
CA ASN A 127 -19.63 -48.56 -2.09
C ASN A 127 -18.42 -48.15 -2.95
N LEU A 128 -18.66 -47.59 -4.14
CA LEU A 128 -17.63 -46.99 -4.97
C LEU A 128 -17.11 -45.66 -4.41
N ARG A 129 -15.87 -45.34 -4.77
CA ARG A 129 -15.26 -44.02 -4.58
C ARG A 129 -14.96 -43.41 -5.94
N VAL A 130 -15.83 -42.51 -6.39
CA VAL A 130 -15.67 -41.83 -7.68
C VAL A 130 -15.17 -40.41 -7.42
N ALA A 131 -14.01 -40.05 -7.97
CA ALA A 131 -13.41 -38.71 -7.86
C ALA A 131 -13.39 -38.13 -6.42
N ARG A 132 -13.13 -38.97 -5.41
CA ARG A 132 -13.14 -38.67 -3.96
C ARG A 132 -14.52 -38.41 -3.32
N LYS A 133 -15.64 -38.64 -4.02
CA LYS A 133 -16.98 -38.69 -3.42
C LYS A 133 -17.45 -40.14 -3.29
N PRO A 134 -17.99 -40.56 -2.13
CA PRO A 134 -18.57 -41.88 -2.01
C PRO A 134 -19.84 -41.95 -2.86
N TYR A 135 -19.95 -43.01 -3.65
CA TYR A 135 -21.16 -43.36 -4.38
C TYR A 135 -21.52 -44.81 -4.05
N SER A 136 -22.80 -45.11 -3.90
CA SER A 136 -23.23 -46.48 -3.67
C SER A 136 -24.51 -46.73 -4.45
N CYS A 137 -24.45 -47.66 -5.39
CA CYS A 137 -25.66 -48.16 -6.02
C CYS A 137 -26.49 -48.91 -4.97
N SER A 138 -27.73 -48.47 -4.74
CA SER A 138 -28.64 -49.06 -3.75
C SER A 138 -29.32 -50.35 -4.24
N LYS A 139 -29.09 -50.74 -5.49
CA LYS A 139 -29.80 -51.82 -6.16
C LYS A 139 -29.13 -53.18 -5.97
N THR A 140 -29.90 -54.23 -6.21
CA THR A 140 -29.47 -55.62 -6.20
C THR A 140 -29.44 -56.20 -7.61
N CYS A 141 -28.68 -57.28 -7.77
CA CYS A 141 -28.51 -58.00 -9.01
C CYS A 141 -29.83 -58.62 -9.49
N VAL A 142 -30.07 -58.53 -10.79
CA VAL A 142 -31.28 -59.07 -11.44
C VAL A 142 -31.05 -60.39 -12.17
N ILE A 143 -29.83 -60.91 -12.16
CA ILE A 143 -29.50 -62.20 -12.79
C ILE A 143 -30.25 -63.34 -12.05
N PRO A 144 -30.78 -64.34 -12.79
CA PRO A 144 -31.44 -65.50 -12.20
C PRO A 144 -30.61 -66.17 -11.10
N SER A 145 -31.27 -66.62 -10.03
CA SER A 145 -30.59 -67.22 -8.87
C SER A 145 -29.93 -68.58 -9.16
N ASP A 146 -30.34 -69.25 -10.22
CA ASP A 146 -29.80 -70.52 -10.71
C ASP A 146 -28.61 -70.36 -11.67
N GLU A 147 -28.36 -69.14 -12.15
CA GLU A 147 -27.20 -68.83 -12.99
C GLU A 147 -25.98 -68.42 -12.16
N VAL A 148 -24.85 -69.12 -12.34
CA VAL A 148 -23.58 -68.77 -11.70
C VAL A 148 -22.95 -67.56 -12.41
N HIS A 149 -22.67 -66.49 -11.67
CA HIS A 149 -22.05 -65.27 -12.19
C HIS A 149 -21.16 -64.60 -11.13
N THR A 150 -20.13 -63.88 -11.58
CA THR A 150 -19.19 -63.15 -10.72
C THR A 150 -19.39 -61.64 -10.71
N GLN A 151 -20.08 -61.09 -11.72
CA GLN A 151 -20.39 -59.67 -11.82
C GLN A 151 -21.88 -59.45 -11.52
N HIS A 152 -22.19 -58.68 -10.48
CA HIS A 152 -23.56 -58.45 -10.04
C HIS A 152 -24.13 -57.17 -10.68
N VAL A 153 -25.05 -57.34 -11.62
CA VAL A 153 -25.64 -56.27 -12.43
C VAL A 153 -27.09 -56.03 -12.05
N CYS A 154 -27.44 -54.79 -11.73
CA CYS A 154 -28.83 -54.40 -11.44
C CYS A 154 -29.61 -53.97 -12.69
N ASP A 155 -30.88 -53.61 -12.53
CA ASP A 155 -31.76 -53.16 -13.61
C ASP A 155 -31.50 -51.73 -14.13
N ALA A 156 -30.42 -51.08 -13.70
CA ALA A 156 -30.04 -49.77 -14.23
C ALA A 156 -29.48 -49.91 -15.66
N SER A 157 -30.05 -49.17 -16.59
CA SER A 157 -29.69 -49.19 -18.02
C SER A 157 -28.67 -48.12 -18.43
N ALA A 158 -28.13 -47.35 -17.47
CA ALA A 158 -27.18 -46.28 -17.72
C ALA A 158 -26.49 -45.87 -16.41
N CYS A 159 -25.40 -45.11 -16.55
CA CYS A 159 -24.68 -44.56 -15.42
C CYS A 159 -25.52 -43.56 -14.61
N SER A 160 -25.46 -43.69 -13.29
CA SER A 160 -26.17 -42.86 -12.31
C SER A 160 -25.28 -41.82 -11.64
N LEU A 161 -24.00 -41.75 -12.03
CA LEU A 161 -23.04 -40.77 -11.52
C LEU A 161 -23.23 -39.40 -12.20
N PRO A 162 -23.04 -38.30 -11.45
CA PRO A 162 -23.08 -36.96 -12.04
C PRO A 162 -21.87 -36.73 -12.95
N CYS A 163 -22.05 -35.85 -13.93
CA CYS A 163 -21.01 -35.35 -14.80
C CYS A 163 -19.90 -34.69 -13.97
N GLU A 164 -18.64 -34.86 -14.36
CA GLU A 164 -17.52 -34.24 -13.66
C GLU A 164 -17.50 -32.71 -13.81
N LEU A 165 -18.16 -32.18 -14.84
CA LEU A 165 -18.16 -30.76 -15.19
C LEU A 165 -19.44 -30.02 -14.77
N CYS A 166 -20.55 -30.72 -14.58
CA CYS A 166 -21.85 -30.15 -14.18
C CYS A 166 -22.71 -31.16 -13.40
N GLU A 167 -23.94 -30.79 -13.04
CA GLU A 167 -24.78 -31.65 -12.19
C GLU A 167 -25.60 -32.68 -12.97
N ARG A 168 -25.54 -32.73 -14.31
CA ARG A 168 -26.26 -33.71 -15.17
C ARG A 168 -25.76 -35.14 -14.96
N LEU A 169 -26.57 -36.15 -15.27
CA LEU A 169 -26.11 -37.55 -15.19
C LEU A 169 -25.15 -37.83 -16.33
N CYS A 170 -24.25 -38.78 -16.12
CA CYS A 170 -23.41 -39.32 -17.18
C CYS A 170 -24.29 -39.89 -18.31
N SER A 171 -23.89 -39.65 -19.56
CA SER A 171 -24.60 -40.12 -20.74
C SER A 171 -24.21 -41.55 -21.14
N ASP A 172 -23.31 -42.19 -20.40
CA ASP A 172 -22.89 -43.56 -20.67
C ASP A 172 -24.05 -44.54 -20.40
N THR A 173 -24.29 -45.41 -21.37
CA THR A 173 -25.34 -46.43 -21.33
C THR A 173 -24.89 -47.69 -20.60
N ASP A 174 -23.58 -47.86 -20.36
CA ASP A 174 -23.10 -48.92 -19.49
C ASP A 174 -23.17 -48.45 -18.03
N HIS A 175 -24.09 -49.02 -17.26
CA HIS A 175 -24.20 -48.73 -15.83
C HIS A 175 -22.90 -49.04 -15.09
N LEU A 176 -22.23 -50.14 -15.44
CA LEU A 176 -21.07 -50.66 -14.72
C LEU A 176 -19.75 -50.01 -15.14
N HIS A 177 -19.76 -49.07 -16.09
CA HIS A 177 -18.53 -48.44 -16.58
C HIS A 177 -17.74 -47.74 -15.45
N GLY A 178 -18.41 -47.32 -14.37
CA GLY A 178 -17.77 -46.76 -13.18
C GLY A 178 -16.96 -47.75 -12.32
N LEU A 179 -16.93 -49.04 -12.67
CA LEU A 179 -15.97 -50.01 -12.11
C LEU A 179 -14.55 -49.76 -12.59
N ASP A 180 -14.39 -49.12 -13.76
CA ASP A 180 -13.10 -48.65 -14.23
C ASP A 180 -12.70 -47.39 -13.46
N THR A 181 -11.51 -47.41 -12.84
CA THR A 181 -10.98 -46.27 -12.08
C THR A 181 -10.68 -45.05 -12.94
N ASP A 182 -10.45 -45.26 -14.24
CA ASP A 182 -10.20 -44.20 -15.21
C ASP A 182 -11.47 -43.78 -15.98
N ALA A 183 -12.64 -44.30 -15.58
CA ALA A 183 -13.92 -43.94 -16.17
C ALA A 183 -14.17 -42.42 -16.12
N VAL A 184 -14.61 -41.91 -17.26
CA VAL A 184 -14.93 -40.48 -17.43
C VAL A 184 -16.44 -40.31 -17.39
N HIS A 185 -16.94 -39.55 -16.42
CA HIS A 185 -18.36 -39.29 -16.29
C HIS A 185 -18.73 -37.95 -16.92
N LEU A 186 -19.17 -37.96 -18.18
CA LEU A 186 -19.62 -36.76 -18.89
C LEU A 186 -21.06 -36.91 -19.36
N CYS A 187 -21.80 -35.81 -19.41
CA CYS A 187 -23.21 -35.79 -19.82
C CYS A 187 -23.43 -35.64 -21.33
N GLY A 188 -22.36 -35.69 -22.13
CA GLY A 188 -22.43 -35.58 -23.60
C GLY A 188 -22.81 -34.19 -24.10
N GLN A 189 -22.58 -33.13 -23.32
CA GLN A 189 -22.95 -31.75 -23.66
C GLN A 189 -21.77 -30.80 -23.44
N SER A 190 -21.80 -29.61 -24.06
CA SER A 190 -20.74 -28.62 -23.91
C SER A 190 -20.79 -27.92 -22.54
N HIS A 191 -19.63 -27.47 -22.05
CA HIS A 191 -19.50 -26.83 -20.73
C HIS A 191 -18.70 -25.52 -20.79
N ASN A 192 -18.96 -24.61 -19.86
CA ASN A 192 -18.10 -23.44 -19.66
C ASN A 192 -16.76 -23.86 -19.06
N CYS A 193 -15.67 -23.36 -19.62
CA CYS A 193 -14.35 -23.54 -19.04
C CYS A 193 -14.24 -22.80 -17.70
N LYS A 194 -13.70 -23.46 -16.67
CA LYS A 194 -13.49 -22.87 -15.34
C LYS A 194 -12.13 -22.17 -15.18
N ALA A 195 -11.27 -22.23 -16.20
CA ALA A 195 -9.97 -21.58 -16.17
C ALA A 195 -10.09 -20.06 -16.38
N THR A 196 -9.06 -19.32 -15.98
CA THR A 196 -8.92 -17.90 -16.33
C THR A 196 -8.16 -17.75 -17.64
N CYS A 197 -8.30 -16.58 -18.27
CA CYS A 197 -7.53 -16.24 -19.46
C CYS A 197 -6.03 -16.51 -19.23
N GLN A 198 -5.34 -17.03 -20.24
CA GLN A 198 -3.91 -17.35 -20.24
C GLN A 198 -3.07 -16.36 -21.05
N ALA A 199 -3.68 -15.48 -21.85
CA ALA A 199 -2.94 -14.50 -22.65
C ALA A 199 -2.16 -13.52 -21.75
N LEU A 200 -0.95 -13.13 -22.11
CA LEU A 200 -0.17 -12.16 -21.33
C LEU A 200 -0.87 -10.79 -21.26
N GLY A 201 -0.63 -9.99 -20.21
CA GLY A 201 -1.29 -8.70 -20.01
C GLY A 201 -2.37 -8.72 -18.93
N THR A 202 -3.01 -7.58 -18.66
CA THR A 202 -4.18 -7.52 -17.77
C THR A 202 -5.46 -7.50 -18.60
N CYS A 203 -6.46 -8.34 -18.28
CA CYS A 203 -7.71 -8.38 -19.06
C CYS A 203 -8.58 -7.16 -18.78
N GLU A 204 -8.68 -6.78 -17.51
CA GLU A 204 -9.53 -5.68 -17.04
C GLU A 204 -8.84 -4.93 -15.91
N ILE A 205 -8.93 -3.60 -15.96
CA ILE A 205 -8.43 -2.69 -14.94
C ILE A 205 -9.62 -1.93 -14.38
N GLU A 206 -9.90 -2.14 -13.10
CA GLU A 206 -10.91 -1.36 -12.36
C GLU A 206 -10.22 -0.35 -11.45
N THR A 207 -10.68 0.90 -11.52
CA THR A 207 -10.23 1.97 -10.63
C THR A 207 -11.40 2.38 -9.76
N ALA A 208 -11.26 2.22 -8.44
CA ALA A 208 -12.29 2.57 -7.47
C ALA A 208 -11.64 3.08 -6.18
N PRO A 209 -12.35 3.92 -5.40
CA PRO A 209 -11.91 4.23 -4.05
C PRO A 209 -11.82 2.92 -3.26
N GLN A 210 -10.62 2.61 -2.75
CA GLN A 210 -10.39 1.48 -1.86
C GLN A 210 -11.10 1.68 -0.52
N SER A 211 -11.10 2.92 -0.03
CA SER A 211 -11.86 3.36 1.14
C SER A 211 -12.22 4.83 0.97
N ILE A 212 -13.47 5.17 1.33
CA ILE A 212 -13.96 6.56 1.33
C ILE A 212 -13.45 7.32 2.56
N GLU A 213 -13.19 6.62 3.67
CA GLU A 213 -12.67 7.15 4.95
C GLU A 213 -11.46 6.33 5.41
N ALA A 214 -10.28 6.59 4.84
CA ALA A 214 -9.02 6.07 5.35
C ALA A 214 -8.39 7.07 6.33
N THR A 215 -7.88 6.57 7.46
CA THR A 215 -7.14 7.41 8.43
C THR A 215 -5.67 7.47 8.05
N PHE A 216 -5.15 8.67 7.87
CA PHE A 216 -3.71 8.93 7.89
C PHE A 216 -3.28 9.22 9.32
N THR A 217 -2.21 8.59 9.78
CA THR A 217 -1.55 8.88 11.06
C THR A 217 -0.07 9.08 10.79
N GLY A 218 0.32 10.35 10.65
CA GLY A 218 1.71 10.76 10.50
C GLY A 218 2.33 11.18 11.83
N ARG A 219 3.58 11.62 11.77
CA ARG A 219 4.35 12.02 12.97
C ARG A 219 3.81 13.27 13.66
N HIS A 220 3.16 14.16 12.91
CA HIS A 220 2.72 15.49 13.40
C HIS A 220 1.20 15.69 13.37
N GLU A 221 0.47 14.86 12.63
CA GLU A 221 -0.97 15.05 12.41
C GLU A 221 -1.67 13.72 12.08
N THR A 222 -2.97 13.65 12.37
CA THR A 222 -3.86 12.56 11.96
C THR A 222 -5.12 13.14 11.33
N PHE A 223 -5.50 12.65 10.14
CA PHE A 223 -6.68 13.12 9.41
C PHE A 223 -7.30 12.03 8.52
N GLN A 224 -8.55 12.24 8.09
CA GLN A 224 -9.26 11.34 7.17
C GLN A 224 -9.03 11.74 5.69
N TYR A 225 -8.96 10.75 4.80
CA TYR A 225 -8.84 10.95 3.37
C TYR A 225 -9.46 9.78 2.58
N THR A 226 -9.80 10.02 1.31
CA THR A 226 -10.23 8.97 0.38
C THR A 226 -9.01 8.33 -0.28
N LYS A 227 -8.86 7.02 -0.13
CA LYS A 227 -7.76 6.26 -0.73
C LYS A 227 -8.23 5.60 -2.02
N TYR A 228 -7.56 5.89 -3.13
CA TYR A 228 -7.87 5.28 -4.42
C TYR A 228 -6.90 4.13 -4.72
N SER A 229 -7.41 3.01 -5.21
CA SER A 229 -6.57 1.90 -5.70
C SER A 229 -7.05 1.40 -7.06
N GLN A 230 -6.18 0.61 -7.70
CA GLN A 230 -6.47 -0.03 -8.96
C GLN A 230 -6.30 -1.54 -8.83
N VAL A 231 -7.27 -2.29 -9.33
CA VAL A 231 -7.28 -3.75 -9.32
C VAL A 231 -7.22 -4.26 -10.75
N ALA A 232 -6.22 -5.09 -11.03
CA ALA A 232 -6.10 -5.83 -12.28
C ALA A 232 -6.78 -7.20 -12.14
N LYS A 233 -7.65 -7.54 -13.09
CA LYS A 233 -8.37 -8.81 -13.13
C LYS A 233 -7.97 -9.65 -14.33
N ARG A 234 -7.95 -10.97 -14.10
CA ARG A 234 -7.88 -12.01 -15.13
C ARG A 234 -9.29 -12.54 -15.36
N LEU A 235 -9.86 -12.25 -16.53
CA LEU A 235 -11.23 -12.63 -16.83
C LEU A 235 -11.36 -14.16 -17.05
N PRO A 236 -12.52 -14.77 -16.73
CA PRO A 236 -12.78 -16.19 -16.99
C PRO A 236 -12.68 -16.52 -18.48
N CYS A 237 -12.29 -17.75 -18.78
CA CYS A 237 -12.30 -18.26 -20.14
C CYS A 237 -13.73 -18.36 -20.68
N VAL A 238 -13.97 -17.91 -21.92
CA VAL A 238 -15.27 -18.00 -22.61
C VAL A 238 -15.34 -19.14 -23.61
N ILE A 239 -14.25 -19.87 -23.83
CA ILE A 239 -14.21 -20.99 -24.75
C ILE A 239 -14.91 -22.21 -24.11
N LEU A 240 -15.87 -22.77 -24.84
CA LEU A 240 -16.62 -23.94 -24.38
C LEU A 240 -15.78 -25.20 -24.49
N ILE A 241 -15.86 -26.05 -23.47
CA ILE A 241 -15.39 -27.43 -23.49
C ILE A 241 -16.36 -28.23 -24.38
N PRO A 242 -15.87 -28.89 -25.45
CA PRO A 242 -16.71 -29.69 -26.33
C PRO A 242 -17.41 -30.85 -25.60
N PRO A 243 -18.55 -31.34 -26.11
CA PRO A 243 -19.15 -32.58 -25.63
C PRO A 243 -18.16 -33.75 -25.62
N GLY A 244 -18.08 -34.47 -24.51
CA GLY A 244 -17.18 -35.64 -24.37
C GLY A 244 -15.75 -35.31 -23.92
N ASP A 245 -15.37 -34.03 -23.86
CA ASP A 245 -14.05 -33.61 -23.38
C ASP A 245 -14.11 -33.03 -21.95
N LYS A 246 -12.99 -33.11 -21.22
CA LYS A 246 -12.79 -32.43 -19.92
C LYS A 246 -12.21 -31.03 -20.06
N THR A 247 -11.61 -30.72 -21.21
CA THR A 247 -10.94 -29.46 -21.53
C THR A 247 -11.16 -29.11 -23.00
N HIS A 248 -11.21 -27.83 -23.35
CA HIS A 248 -11.15 -27.44 -24.76
C HIS A 248 -9.68 -27.38 -25.25
N PRO A 249 -9.41 -27.60 -26.55
CA PRO A 249 -8.08 -27.40 -27.11
C PRO A 249 -7.71 -25.90 -27.17
N GLY A 250 -6.41 -25.61 -27.22
CA GLY A 250 -5.88 -24.25 -27.34
C GLY A 250 -5.81 -23.47 -26.03
N ALA A 251 -5.39 -22.21 -26.12
CA ALA A 251 -5.19 -21.35 -24.96
C ALA A 251 -6.52 -20.82 -24.39
N HIS A 252 -6.57 -20.62 -23.07
CA HIS A 252 -7.74 -20.02 -22.43
C HIS A 252 -7.84 -18.52 -22.75
N SER A 253 -9.00 -18.09 -23.25
CA SER A 253 -9.25 -16.71 -23.66
C SER A 253 -10.56 -16.21 -23.08
N HIS A 254 -10.59 -14.94 -22.67
CA HIS A 254 -11.81 -14.27 -22.21
C HIS A 254 -12.65 -13.66 -23.34
N SER A 255 -12.22 -13.83 -24.60
CA SER A 255 -12.96 -13.43 -25.80
C SER A 255 -12.74 -14.43 -26.92
N THR A 256 -13.73 -14.57 -27.80
CA THR A 256 -13.62 -15.34 -29.05
C THR A 256 -13.04 -14.51 -30.21
N ALA A 257 -12.81 -13.21 -29.99
CA ALA A 257 -12.13 -12.37 -30.98
C ALA A 257 -10.68 -12.84 -31.18
N PRO A 258 -10.12 -12.74 -32.40
CA PRO A 258 -8.78 -13.23 -32.71
C PRO A 258 -7.66 -12.52 -31.94
N ASN A 259 -7.87 -11.25 -31.56
CA ASN A 259 -6.91 -10.45 -30.78
C ASN A 259 -7.63 -9.75 -29.62
N PRO A 260 -7.92 -10.45 -28.51
CA PRO A 260 -8.50 -9.83 -27.33
C PRO A 260 -7.60 -8.72 -26.79
N PHE A 261 -8.19 -7.57 -26.50
CA PHE A 261 -7.48 -6.47 -25.86
C PHE A 261 -7.00 -6.89 -24.46
N HIS A 262 -5.74 -6.57 -24.17
CA HIS A 262 -5.14 -6.71 -22.86
C HIS A 262 -4.33 -5.46 -22.57
N PHE A 263 -4.36 -4.99 -21.33
CA PHE A 263 -3.54 -3.88 -20.87
C PHE A 263 -2.09 -4.30 -20.63
N CYS A 264 -1.19 -3.34 -20.75
CA CYS A 264 0.22 -3.48 -20.39
C CYS A 264 0.39 -3.73 -18.87
N GLU A 265 1.39 -4.53 -18.50
CA GLU A 265 1.62 -4.96 -17.11
C GLU A 265 2.53 -4.01 -16.32
N THR A 266 3.16 -3.05 -17.00
CA THR A 266 4.01 -2.05 -16.35
C THR A 266 3.20 -1.19 -15.38
N ARG A 267 3.80 -0.86 -14.24
CA ARG A 267 3.17 -0.05 -13.18
C ARG A 267 4.00 1.18 -12.86
N CYS A 268 3.32 2.27 -12.52
CA CYS A 268 3.98 3.45 -11.95
C CYS A 268 4.58 3.10 -10.59
N GLU A 269 5.84 3.45 -10.36
CA GLU A 269 6.54 3.14 -9.09
C GLU A 269 5.93 3.89 -7.91
N SER A 270 5.43 5.11 -8.11
CA SER A 270 4.90 5.95 -7.04
C SER A 270 3.49 5.55 -6.56
N CYS A 271 2.53 5.37 -7.48
CA CYS A 271 1.16 5.00 -7.12
C CYS A 271 0.84 3.51 -7.31
N GLY A 272 1.65 2.76 -8.07
CA GLY A 272 1.42 1.33 -8.33
C GLY A 272 0.38 1.03 -9.40
N TYR A 273 -0.16 2.04 -10.09
CA TYR A 273 -1.21 1.87 -11.09
C TYR A 273 -0.61 1.36 -12.41
N PHE A 274 -1.34 0.47 -13.06
CA PHE A 274 -1.02 -0.16 -14.33
C PHE A 274 -1.12 0.81 -15.50
N CYS A 275 -0.29 0.56 -16.50
CA CYS A 275 -0.39 1.20 -17.80
C CYS A 275 -1.73 0.84 -18.47
N THR A 276 -2.45 1.84 -18.97
CA THR A 276 -3.76 1.70 -19.62
C THR A 276 -3.67 1.51 -21.14
N LEU A 277 -2.44 1.49 -21.69
CA LEU A 277 -2.20 1.20 -23.10
C LEU A 277 -2.27 -0.31 -23.38
N PRO A 278 -2.50 -0.72 -24.65
CA PRO A 278 -2.50 -2.12 -25.04
C PRO A 278 -1.18 -2.82 -24.68
N ARG A 279 -1.22 -4.12 -24.40
CA ARG A 279 -0.03 -4.94 -24.23
C ARG A 279 0.87 -4.82 -25.47
N GLY A 280 2.15 -4.57 -25.24
CA GLY A 280 3.15 -4.48 -26.32
C GLY A 280 3.02 -3.21 -27.17
N HIS A 281 2.38 -2.17 -26.64
CA HIS A 281 2.33 -0.85 -27.26
C HIS A 281 3.75 -0.33 -27.60
N SER A 282 3.89 0.36 -28.73
CA SER A 282 5.19 0.84 -29.24
C SER A 282 5.59 2.23 -28.72
N GLN A 283 4.68 2.91 -28.04
CA GLN A 283 4.92 4.19 -27.40
C GLN A 283 6.09 4.08 -26.41
N GLN A 284 6.98 5.07 -26.42
CA GLN A 284 8.14 5.11 -25.52
C GLN A 284 7.72 5.28 -24.05
N GLU A 285 6.61 5.97 -23.81
CA GLU A 285 6.10 6.27 -22.48
C GLU A 285 4.85 5.43 -22.19
N HIS A 286 4.73 4.99 -20.94
CA HIS A 286 3.53 4.38 -20.40
C HIS A 286 2.52 5.46 -19.98
N GLU A 287 1.23 5.14 -20.05
CA GLU A 287 0.15 6.06 -19.66
C GLU A 287 -0.74 5.40 -18.61
N THR A 288 -1.16 6.14 -17.60
CA THR A 288 -2.07 5.65 -16.57
C THR A 288 -2.89 6.80 -15.99
N HIS A 289 -4.00 6.50 -15.30
CA HIS A 289 -4.83 7.52 -14.65
C HIS A 289 -4.22 8.09 -13.37
N HIS A 290 -3.16 7.45 -12.85
CA HIS A 290 -2.50 7.78 -11.58
C HIS A 290 -3.47 7.81 -10.37
N GLY A 291 -2.93 7.78 -9.17
CA GLY A 291 -3.77 7.75 -7.97
C GLY A 291 -2.96 7.90 -6.69
N SER A 292 -3.51 7.40 -5.58
CA SER A 292 -2.87 7.49 -4.26
C SER A 292 -1.45 6.95 -4.29
N MET A 293 -0.50 7.73 -3.78
CA MET A 293 0.94 7.41 -3.81
C MET A 293 1.34 6.42 -2.71
N SER A 294 0.60 5.32 -2.59
CA SER A 294 0.73 4.33 -1.49
C SER A 294 2.04 3.54 -1.50
N LYS A 295 2.90 3.72 -2.50
CA LYS A 295 4.25 3.13 -2.54
C LYS A 295 5.35 4.14 -2.22
N THR A 296 4.99 5.33 -1.74
CA THR A 296 5.94 6.38 -1.44
C THR A 296 5.88 6.80 0.03
N ARG A 297 6.98 7.39 0.49
CA ARG A 297 7.09 8.01 1.80
C ARG A 297 7.68 9.41 1.67
N TRP A 298 7.38 10.28 2.62
CA TRP A 298 7.93 11.63 2.66
C TRP A 298 9.40 11.61 3.06
N ALA A 299 10.25 12.10 2.15
CA ALA A 299 11.65 12.40 2.40
C ALA A 299 11.77 13.90 2.64
N VAL A 300 11.97 14.29 3.90
CA VAL A 300 12.08 15.69 4.34
C VAL A 300 13.52 15.99 4.71
N ASP A 301 14.10 17.02 4.09
CA ASP A 301 15.44 17.52 4.38
C ASP A 301 15.42 18.43 5.61
N GLY A 302 16.36 18.20 6.52
CA GLY A 302 16.42 18.85 7.82
C GLY A 302 16.54 17.87 8.99
N PRO A 303 16.72 18.40 10.22
CA PRO A 303 16.80 17.59 11.43
C PRO A 303 15.49 16.84 11.71
N ASP A 304 15.57 15.81 12.56
CA ASP A 304 14.38 15.08 12.98
C ASP A 304 13.37 16.02 13.68
N GLY A 305 12.11 15.93 13.26
CA GLY A 305 11.05 16.84 13.71
C GLY A 305 10.78 18.03 12.78
N THR A 306 11.52 18.16 11.67
CA THR A 306 11.18 19.09 10.58
C THR A 306 9.80 18.76 10.02
N ILE A 307 8.93 19.77 9.95
CA ILE A 307 7.57 19.66 9.45
C ILE A 307 7.50 20.27 8.05
N LEU A 308 6.96 19.50 7.10
CA LEU A 308 6.54 19.99 5.79
C LEU A 308 5.03 20.24 5.82
N GLU A 309 4.60 21.48 5.60
CA GLU A 309 3.17 21.80 5.49
C GLU A 309 2.75 21.87 4.02
N LEU A 310 1.69 21.13 3.66
CA LEU A 310 1.13 21.13 2.31
C LEU A 310 -0.40 21.16 2.42
N ASN A 311 -1.02 22.21 1.86
CA ASN A 311 -2.47 22.44 1.92
C ASN A 311 -3.04 22.40 3.35
N GLY A 312 -2.30 22.96 4.32
CA GLY A 312 -2.70 23.00 5.73
C GLY A 312 -2.55 21.67 6.48
N ARG A 313 -1.94 20.66 5.85
CA ARG A 313 -1.62 19.36 6.47
C ARG A 313 -0.12 19.25 6.72
N LYS A 314 0.25 18.61 7.83
CA LYS A 314 1.63 18.50 8.29
C LYS A 314 2.17 17.09 8.07
N PHE A 315 3.30 17.02 7.37
CA PHE A 315 4.03 15.79 7.07
C PHE A 315 5.43 15.84 7.69
N GLY A 316 5.84 14.72 8.25
CA GLY A 316 7.17 14.51 8.77
C GLY A 316 7.99 13.56 7.91
N LYS A 317 9.25 13.41 8.30
CA LYS A 317 10.16 12.41 7.75
C LYS A 317 9.59 10.99 7.92
N ASP A 318 9.56 10.26 6.81
CA ASP A 318 9.07 8.88 6.67
C ASP A 318 7.55 8.69 6.82
N ASP A 319 6.76 9.77 6.79
CA ASP A 319 5.30 9.66 6.75
C ASP A 319 4.80 9.04 5.42
N ASP A 320 3.66 8.36 5.48
CA ASP A 320 3.05 7.67 4.32
C ASP A 320 2.59 8.68 3.24
N GLY A 321 2.92 8.42 1.97
CA GLY A 321 2.52 9.22 0.83
C GLY A 321 1.12 8.94 0.27
N ALA A 322 0.43 7.88 0.73
CA ALA A 322 -0.89 7.47 0.26
C ALA A 322 -1.97 8.58 0.24
N PRO A 323 -1.98 9.56 1.17
CA PRO A 323 -2.95 10.64 1.11
C PRO A 323 -2.79 11.55 -0.11
N MET A 324 -1.60 11.56 -0.72
CA MET A 324 -1.30 12.38 -1.89
C MET A 324 -1.63 11.64 -3.18
N LEU A 325 -2.10 12.38 -4.18
CA LEU A 325 -2.42 11.86 -5.51
C LEU A 325 -1.28 12.17 -6.49
N CYS A 326 -0.77 11.14 -7.17
CA CYS A 326 0.40 11.25 -8.05
C CYS A 326 0.23 12.25 -9.20
N ASN A 327 -1.01 12.49 -9.64
CA ASN A 327 -1.37 13.46 -10.67
C ASN A 327 -1.73 14.85 -10.12
N LEU A 328 -1.71 15.08 -8.80
CA LEU A 328 -2.05 16.37 -8.19
C LEU A 328 -0.96 16.94 -7.29
N VAL A 329 -0.16 16.10 -6.63
CA VAL A 329 0.83 16.55 -5.62
C VAL A 329 1.83 17.58 -6.15
N CYS A 330 2.30 17.46 -7.40
CA CYS A 330 3.24 18.42 -7.98
C CYS A 330 2.61 19.81 -8.16
N LYS A 331 1.29 19.87 -8.43
CA LYS A 331 0.55 21.12 -8.53
C LYS A 331 0.37 21.78 -7.18
N GLU A 332 0.16 20.98 -6.13
CA GLU A 332 0.05 21.45 -4.75
C GLU A 332 1.40 21.97 -4.23
N LEU A 333 2.49 21.28 -4.55
CA LEU A 333 3.86 21.71 -4.23
C LEU A 333 4.29 22.94 -5.03
N GLY A 334 3.72 23.16 -6.22
CA GLY A 334 4.10 24.24 -7.11
C GLY A 334 5.52 24.06 -7.63
N ARG A 335 6.43 24.99 -7.32
CA ARG A 335 7.84 24.90 -7.73
C ARG A 335 8.59 23.96 -6.79
N HIS A 336 9.07 22.83 -7.28
CA HIS A 336 9.57 21.75 -6.43
C HIS A 336 10.64 20.91 -7.13
N ALA A 337 11.34 20.09 -6.34
CA ALA A 337 12.25 19.06 -6.80
C ALA A 337 11.69 17.68 -6.44
N HIS A 338 11.96 16.69 -7.28
CA HIS A 338 11.74 15.28 -6.95
C HIS A 338 13.00 14.67 -6.37
N LEU A 339 12.86 13.49 -5.78
CA LEU A 339 13.97 12.72 -5.23
C LEU A 339 14.15 11.44 -6.06
N ASP A 340 15.38 11.10 -6.40
CA ASP A 340 15.72 9.78 -6.95
C ASP A 340 17.07 9.31 -6.39
N TYR A 341 17.36 8.02 -6.53
CA TYR A 341 18.69 7.51 -6.25
C TYR A 341 19.72 8.14 -7.19
N CYS A 342 20.88 8.44 -6.61
CA CYS A 342 22.01 8.90 -7.37
C CYS A 342 22.45 7.80 -8.35
N ARG A 343 22.63 8.19 -9.62
CA ARG A 343 23.05 7.27 -10.71
C ARG A 343 24.51 7.46 -11.11
N ALA A 344 25.24 8.37 -10.47
CA ALA A 344 26.66 8.56 -10.71
C ALA A 344 27.47 7.48 -9.97
N ASP A 345 28.56 7.02 -10.60
CA ASP A 345 29.48 6.05 -10.00
C ASP A 345 30.27 6.68 -8.83
N ASP A 346 30.51 8.00 -8.90
CA ASP A 346 31.12 8.81 -7.84
C ASP A 346 30.23 10.00 -7.48
N ALA A 347 29.86 10.09 -6.20
CA ALA A 347 29.10 11.20 -5.63
C ALA A 347 29.77 12.57 -5.83
N ALA A 348 31.11 12.62 -5.86
CA ALA A 348 31.85 13.86 -6.09
C ALA A 348 31.77 14.33 -7.56
N ALA A 349 31.48 13.41 -8.48
CA ALA A 349 31.29 13.70 -9.90
C ALA A 349 29.80 13.91 -10.28
N CYS A 350 28.87 13.71 -9.33
CA CYS A 350 27.44 13.91 -9.56
C CYS A 350 27.11 15.40 -9.71
N GLY A 351 26.71 15.81 -10.91
CA GLY A 351 26.26 17.17 -11.20
C GLY A 351 25.64 17.30 -12.57
N GLY A 352 24.74 18.27 -12.73
CA GLY A 352 24.08 18.57 -14.00
C GLY A 352 23.01 19.65 -13.83
N PRO A 353 22.49 20.20 -14.94
CA PRO A 353 21.48 21.27 -14.88
C PRO A 353 20.14 20.82 -14.27
N GLU A 354 19.86 19.52 -14.26
CA GLU A 354 18.62 18.93 -13.74
C GLU A 354 18.82 18.14 -12.44
N ILE A 355 20.01 18.21 -11.82
CA ILE A 355 20.43 17.34 -10.71
C ILE A 355 21.21 18.15 -9.65
N GLU A 356 20.81 18.04 -8.38
CA GLU A 356 21.55 18.55 -7.23
C GLU A 356 21.79 17.41 -6.22
N HIS A 357 23.06 17.02 -6.05
CA HIS A 357 23.44 15.88 -5.21
C HIS A 357 23.21 16.14 -3.71
N ILE A 358 22.62 15.17 -3.00
CA ILE A 358 22.31 15.27 -1.58
C ILE A 358 23.44 14.69 -0.75
N LYS A 359 24.07 15.54 0.07
CA LYS A 359 25.18 15.15 0.96
C LYS A 359 24.71 14.59 2.30
N THR A 360 23.46 14.84 2.67
CA THR A 360 22.86 14.37 3.93
C THR A 360 22.25 12.98 3.78
N ARG A 361 22.16 12.23 4.89
CA ARG A 361 21.58 10.89 4.91
C ARG A 361 20.04 10.95 4.97
N LEU A 362 19.42 11.12 3.81
CA LEU A 362 17.96 11.24 3.68
C LEU A 362 17.27 9.86 3.70
N THR A 363 16.20 9.72 4.48
CA THR A 363 15.33 8.53 4.48
C THR A 363 14.28 8.63 3.37
N PRO A 364 13.73 7.49 2.89
CA PRO A 364 14.07 6.10 3.23
C PRO A 364 15.45 5.67 2.66
N ASN A 365 16.04 4.61 3.22
CA ASN A 365 17.36 4.09 2.84
C ASN A 365 18.53 5.12 2.95
N PRO A 366 18.88 5.58 4.17
CA PRO A 366 19.84 6.67 4.40
C PRO A 366 21.28 6.40 3.93
N ASN A 367 21.63 5.14 3.70
CA ASN A 367 22.97 4.74 3.26
C ASN A 367 23.10 4.71 1.73
N ARG A 368 22.01 4.85 0.98
CA ARG A 368 22.04 4.93 -0.48
C ARG A 368 21.94 6.39 -0.89
N ALA A 369 22.94 6.83 -1.65
CA ALA A 369 23.07 8.20 -2.13
C ALA A 369 21.89 8.60 -3.01
N LYS A 370 21.45 9.86 -2.90
CA LYS A 370 20.27 10.40 -3.59
C LYS A 370 20.57 11.77 -4.18
N ASP A 371 19.79 12.14 -5.17
CA ASP A 371 19.83 13.45 -5.81
C ASP A 371 18.45 14.11 -5.78
N TRP A 372 18.43 15.42 -5.57
CA TRP A 372 17.30 16.22 -6.02
C TRP A 372 17.33 16.27 -7.55
N ILE A 373 16.20 15.96 -8.18
CA ILE A 373 16.07 15.97 -9.64
C ILE A 373 14.91 16.86 -10.09
N SER A 374 15.02 17.39 -11.31
CA SER A 374 13.95 18.17 -11.92
C SER A 374 12.70 17.31 -12.15
N HIS A 375 11.53 17.97 -12.23
CA HIS A 375 10.27 17.33 -12.61
C HIS A 375 10.34 16.61 -13.96
N SER A 376 10.96 17.24 -14.96
CA SER A 376 11.14 16.65 -16.29
C SER A 376 12.03 15.41 -16.27
N LEU A 377 13.10 15.41 -15.46
CA LEU A 377 13.98 14.26 -15.32
C LEU A 377 13.28 13.12 -14.57
N PHE A 378 12.47 13.44 -13.55
CA PHE A 378 11.68 12.46 -12.81
C PHE A 378 10.76 11.65 -13.72
N TRP A 379 9.89 12.28 -14.49
CA TRP A 379 8.96 11.57 -15.39
C TRP A 379 9.68 10.80 -16.51
N ARG A 380 10.77 11.37 -17.05
CA ARG A 380 11.60 10.66 -18.03
C ARG A 380 12.21 9.38 -17.46
N ARG A 381 12.59 9.40 -16.17
CA ARG A 381 13.16 8.24 -15.46
C ARG A 381 12.11 7.21 -15.08
N THR A 382 10.87 7.61 -14.79
CA THR A 382 9.77 6.68 -14.49
C THR A 382 9.31 5.94 -15.76
N GLY A 383 9.55 6.53 -16.94
CA GLY A 383 9.06 6.00 -18.22
C GLY A 383 7.55 6.16 -18.39
N PHE A 384 6.89 6.93 -17.52
CA PHE A 384 5.50 7.30 -17.65
C PHE A 384 5.37 8.71 -18.21
N LYS A 385 4.33 8.91 -19.03
CA LYS A 385 3.94 10.20 -19.55
C LYS A 385 3.59 11.13 -18.39
N ASP A 386 4.13 12.33 -18.42
CA ASP A 386 3.85 13.38 -17.44
C ASP A 386 2.35 13.76 -17.49
N PRO A 387 1.59 13.59 -16.39
CA PRO A 387 0.15 13.86 -16.35
C PRO A 387 -0.19 15.36 -16.26
N TYR A 388 0.80 16.23 -16.04
CA TYR A 388 0.60 17.66 -15.84
C TYR A 388 0.56 18.45 -17.15
N SER A 389 -0.10 19.60 -17.14
CA SER A 389 -0.19 20.48 -18.31
C SER A 389 1.16 21.13 -18.63
N ARG A 390 1.40 21.51 -19.90
CA ARG A 390 2.63 22.23 -20.29
C ARG A 390 2.89 23.50 -19.46
N PRO A 391 1.89 24.35 -19.15
CA PRO A 391 2.10 25.49 -18.24
C PRO A 391 2.57 25.09 -16.84
N ASP A 392 2.00 24.02 -16.28
CA ASP A 392 2.40 23.50 -14.97
C ASP A 392 3.85 23.00 -15.01
N GLN A 393 4.21 22.19 -16.01
CA GLN A 393 5.58 21.69 -16.20
C GLN A 393 6.62 22.82 -16.30
N VAL A 394 6.30 23.90 -17.03
CA VAL A 394 7.15 25.10 -17.14
C VAL A 394 7.25 25.85 -15.82
N ASN A 395 6.21 25.83 -14.98
CA ASN A 395 6.28 26.41 -13.65
C ASN A 395 7.15 25.56 -12.72
N PHE A 396 7.01 24.24 -12.76
CA PHE A 396 7.75 23.30 -11.92
C PHE A 396 9.26 23.33 -12.20
N SER A 397 9.65 23.64 -13.44
CA SER A 397 11.05 23.76 -13.83
C SER A 397 11.74 25.04 -13.35
N LYS A 398 11.06 25.92 -12.61
CA LYS A 398 11.60 27.20 -12.13
C LYS A 398 11.99 27.13 -10.66
N CYS A 399 12.95 27.97 -10.29
CA CYS A 399 13.38 28.14 -8.90
C CYS A 399 12.21 28.52 -7.99
N ASP A 400 12.15 27.90 -6.82
CA ASP A 400 11.15 28.13 -5.78
C ASP A 400 11.49 29.32 -4.85
N ALA A 401 12.58 30.05 -5.15
CA ALA A 401 12.95 31.27 -4.46
C ALA A 401 12.00 32.42 -4.82
N MET A 402 11.49 33.10 -3.80
CA MET A 402 10.63 34.27 -3.93
C MET A 402 11.45 35.56 -3.81
N CYS A 403 11.09 36.58 -4.58
CA CYS A 403 11.63 37.93 -4.43
C CYS A 403 11.18 38.50 -3.08
N PRO A 404 12.10 38.94 -2.21
CA PRO A 404 11.77 39.42 -0.87
C PRO A 404 11.29 40.89 -0.84
N ASP A 405 11.08 41.53 -1.99
CA ASP A 405 10.71 42.94 -2.06
C ASP A 405 9.28 43.19 -1.56
N THR A 406 9.13 44.31 -0.87
CA THR A 406 7.90 44.81 -0.28
C THR A 406 6.81 45.13 -1.32
N GLU A 407 7.17 45.35 -2.59
CA GLU A 407 6.21 45.57 -3.68
C GLU A 407 5.32 44.35 -3.99
N HIS A 408 5.72 43.16 -3.53
CA HIS A 408 4.94 41.94 -3.65
C HIS A 408 3.96 41.76 -2.47
N LEU A 409 4.13 42.52 -1.38
CA LEU A 409 3.25 42.51 -0.22
C LEU A 409 1.89 43.10 -0.59
N GLY A 410 0.82 42.46 -0.11
CA GLY A 410 -0.54 42.98 -0.27
C GLY A 410 -0.72 44.25 0.55
N THR A 411 -1.60 45.13 0.09
CA THR A 411 -2.06 46.28 0.88
C THR A 411 -3.47 46.01 1.40
N ALA A 412 -4.01 46.91 2.24
CA ALA A 412 -5.41 46.81 2.68
C ALA A 412 -6.43 46.78 1.52
N THR A 413 -6.02 47.20 0.31
CA THR A 413 -6.88 47.28 -0.89
C THR A 413 -6.51 46.28 -1.99
N ASN A 414 -5.33 45.65 -1.94
CA ASN A 414 -4.86 44.71 -2.96
C ASN A 414 -4.30 43.42 -2.34
N PRO A 415 -4.67 42.23 -2.85
CA PRO A 415 -4.10 40.98 -2.38
C PRO A 415 -2.60 40.89 -2.71
N PRO A 416 -1.82 40.19 -1.89
CA PRO A 416 -0.40 39.99 -2.12
C PRO A 416 -0.14 39.30 -3.48
N ARG A 417 0.89 39.77 -4.19
CA ARG A 417 1.31 39.25 -5.50
C ARG A 417 2.76 38.78 -5.41
N PRO A 418 3.01 37.57 -4.89
CA PRO A 418 4.36 37.04 -4.76
C PRO A 418 5.02 36.90 -6.14
N SER A 419 6.22 37.44 -6.28
CA SER A 419 7.05 37.26 -7.46
C SER A 419 8.13 36.23 -7.18
N TYR A 420 8.27 35.24 -8.05
CA TYR A 420 9.23 34.16 -7.88
C TYR A 420 10.32 34.23 -8.94
N CYS A 421 11.51 33.78 -8.58
CA CYS A 421 12.67 33.74 -9.45
C CYS A 421 12.35 33.04 -10.78
N THR A 422 12.59 33.69 -11.92
CA THR A 422 12.27 33.12 -13.23
C THR A 422 13.33 32.16 -13.76
N CYS A 423 14.45 31.99 -13.03
CA CYS A 423 15.55 31.11 -13.42
C CYS A 423 15.15 29.62 -13.31
N PRO A 424 15.87 28.73 -14.04
CA PRO A 424 15.68 27.29 -13.92
C PRO A 424 15.87 26.78 -12.49
N LEU A 425 15.19 25.69 -12.14
CA LEU A 425 15.44 24.94 -10.91
C LEU A 425 16.93 24.52 -10.86
N PHE A 426 17.55 24.59 -9.68
CA PHE A 426 18.99 24.34 -9.45
C PHE A 426 19.96 25.32 -10.12
N HIS A 427 19.50 26.50 -10.59
CA HIS A 427 20.42 27.55 -11.00
C HIS A 427 21.36 27.99 -9.87
N ALA A 428 22.52 28.54 -10.23
CA ALA A 428 23.46 29.09 -9.26
C ALA A 428 22.77 30.17 -8.39
N PRO A 429 22.91 30.14 -7.06
CA PRO A 429 21.81 30.47 -6.17
C PRO A 429 21.49 31.97 -6.05
N ALA A 430 20.19 32.32 -6.06
CA ALA A 430 19.65 33.51 -5.40
C ALA A 430 19.10 33.11 -4.01
N LYS A 431 20.00 32.87 -3.04
CA LYS A 431 19.63 32.40 -1.68
C LYS A 431 19.12 33.52 -0.79
N GLN A 432 18.23 33.18 0.15
CA GLN A 432 17.86 34.03 1.29
C GLN A 432 19.13 34.44 2.05
N ALA A 433 19.28 35.74 2.25
CA ALA A 433 20.45 36.35 2.85
C ALA A 433 20.20 36.55 4.35
N PHE A 434 21.22 36.33 5.17
CA PHE A 434 21.14 36.60 6.61
C PHE A 434 22.11 37.69 7.02
N HIS A 435 21.77 38.40 8.10
CA HIS A 435 22.73 39.17 8.89
C HIS A 435 22.87 38.44 10.22
N VAL A 436 23.95 37.66 10.35
CA VAL A 436 24.22 36.85 11.54
C VAL A 436 25.16 37.62 12.46
N ILE A 437 24.67 37.95 13.63
CA ILE A 437 25.40 38.68 14.66
C ILE A 437 25.74 37.69 15.78
N PHE A 438 27.02 37.41 15.95
CA PHE A 438 27.53 36.57 17.02
C PHE A 438 27.88 37.45 18.22
N ALA A 439 27.15 37.31 19.31
CA ALA A 439 27.49 37.94 20.59
C ALA A 439 28.15 36.88 21.47
N ILE A 440 29.47 36.97 21.65
CA ILE A 440 30.29 35.94 22.27
C ILE A 440 30.91 36.44 23.56
N ASP A 441 30.62 35.74 24.64
CA ASP A 441 31.23 35.95 25.94
C ASP A 441 32.72 35.58 25.89
N ARG A 442 33.57 36.51 26.30
CA ARG A 442 35.01 36.32 26.49
C ARG A 442 35.44 36.67 27.92
N SER A 443 34.54 36.56 28.89
CA SER A 443 34.81 36.77 30.31
C SER A 443 35.86 35.79 30.87
N GLY A 444 36.28 36.01 32.11
CA GLY A 444 37.37 35.23 32.72
C GLY A 444 37.05 33.74 32.87
N SER A 445 35.78 33.38 33.05
CA SER A 445 35.31 32.00 33.12
C SER A 445 35.44 31.26 31.77
N MET A 446 35.43 32.00 30.65
CA MET A 446 35.73 31.48 29.31
C MET A 446 37.23 31.19 29.11
N GLY A 447 38.08 31.57 30.07
CA GLY A 447 39.48 31.16 30.14
C GLY A 447 39.71 29.78 30.73
N SER A 448 38.67 29.11 31.23
CA SER A 448 38.77 27.75 31.76
C SER A 448 39.25 26.76 30.68
N THR A 449 40.15 25.86 31.06
CA THR A 449 40.72 24.84 30.18
C THR A 449 39.99 23.49 30.27
N ASP A 450 38.82 23.45 30.90
CA ASP A 450 38.02 22.22 31.01
C ASP A 450 37.41 21.77 29.67
N ARG A 451 37.34 22.70 28.70
CA ARG A 451 36.99 22.46 27.30
C ARG A 451 37.95 23.26 26.43
N GLY A 452 38.28 22.75 25.25
CA GLY A 452 39.19 23.38 24.30
C GLY A 452 38.68 23.29 22.86
N PRO A 453 39.43 23.82 21.88
CA PRO A 453 39.14 23.69 20.45
C PRO A 453 38.82 22.26 20.01
N LEU A 454 37.91 22.09 19.04
CA LEU A 454 37.50 20.77 18.57
C LEU A 454 38.69 20.03 17.94
N GLN A 455 39.01 18.85 18.46
CA GLN A 455 40.14 18.05 17.97
C GLN A 455 39.93 17.70 16.49
N ASN A 456 41.01 17.74 15.71
CA ASN A 456 41.05 17.42 14.28
C ASN A 456 40.19 18.32 13.37
N ALA A 457 39.63 19.42 13.87
CA ALA A 457 38.93 20.39 13.02
C ALA A 457 39.91 21.32 12.27
N PRO A 458 39.54 21.81 11.07
CA PRO A 458 40.28 22.87 10.39
C PRO A 458 40.44 24.09 11.32
N GLY A 459 41.60 24.75 11.27
CA GLY A 459 41.89 25.92 12.11
C GLY A 459 42.26 25.62 13.57
N THR A 460 41.94 24.43 14.13
CA THR A 460 42.27 24.08 15.53
C THR A 460 43.75 24.24 15.88
N PRO A 461 44.73 23.79 15.06
CA PRO A 461 46.15 23.99 15.39
C PRO A 461 46.56 25.46 15.49
N LEU A 462 45.87 26.35 14.76
CA LEU A 462 46.10 27.79 14.83
C LEU A 462 45.43 28.38 16.07
N ILE A 463 44.15 28.05 16.31
CA ILE A 463 43.38 28.53 17.47
C ILE A 463 44.07 28.16 18.77
N ALA A 464 44.51 26.90 18.91
CA ALA A 464 45.14 26.40 20.12
C ALA A 464 46.47 27.11 20.47
N ARG A 465 47.11 27.82 19.53
CA ARG A 465 48.30 28.64 19.81
C ARG A 465 47.98 29.91 20.60
N TYR A 466 46.77 30.45 20.41
CA TYR A 466 46.33 31.71 21.03
C TYR A 466 45.34 31.48 22.16
N SER A 467 44.48 30.46 22.05
CA SER A 467 43.42 30.20 23.02
C SER A 467 43.12 28.70 23.07
N ASN A 468 43.79 27.98 23.98
CA ASN A 468 43.52 26.57 24.25
C ASN A 468 42.63 26.38 25.49
N ASN A 469 41.44 26.96 25.43
CA ASN A 469 40.46 27.05 26.52
C ASN A 469 39.03 27.11 25.94
N ARG A 470 38.01 27.38 26.78
CA ARG A 470 36.62 27.49 26.34
C ARG A 470 36.43 28.52 25.22
N LEU A 471 37.08 29.69 25.29
CA LEU A 471 37.02 30.68 24.21
C LEU A 471 37.56 30.11 22.88
N GLY A 472 38.64 29.34 22.94
CA GLY A 472 39.16 28.59 21.79
C GLY A 472 38.16 27.56 21.22
N ALA A 473 37.40 26.89 22.07
CA ALA A 473 36.30 26.01 21.64
C ALA A 473 35.24 26.77 20.84
N VAL A 474 34.90 27.98 21.26
CA VAL A 474 33.94 28.86 20.57
C VAL A 474 34.50 29.32 19.21
N TYR A 475 35.76 29.73 19.14
CA TYR A 475 36.39 30.09 17.87
C TYR A 475 36.41 28.93 16.87
N SER A 476 36.63 27.71 17.36
CA SER A 476 36.55 26.49 16.54
C SER A 476 35.13 26.26 15.99
N ALA A 477 34.10 26.46 16.82
CA ALA A 477 32.70 26.33 16.39
C ALA A 477 32.27 27.42 15.39
N LEU A 478 32.71 28.67 15.59
CA LEU A 478 32.48 29.78 14.64
C LEU A 478 33.14 29.52 13.29
N HIS A 479 34.38 29.03 13.29
CA HIS A 479 35.09 28.67 12.05
C HIS A 479 34.35 27.55 11.32
N GLY A 480 33.89 26.52 12.03
CA GLY A 480 33.04 25.46 11.48
C GLY A 480 31.74 25.98 10.87
N PHE A 481 31.07 26.92 11.54
CA PHE A 481 29.87 27.60 11.01
C PHE A 481 30.18 28.33 9.69
N TRP A 482 31.22 29.16 9.66
CA TRP A 482 31.57 29.93 8.47
C TRP A 482 32.02 29.04 7.32
N MET A 483 32.79 27.99 7.58
CA MET A 483 33.19 27.00 6.58
C MET A 483 31.98 26.28 5.97
N SER A 484 31.02 25.88 6.79
CA SER A 484 29.77 25.25 6.34
C SER A 484 28.93 26.20 5.48
N ARG A 485 28.73 27.44 5.92
CA ARG A 485 28.01 28.47 5.15
C ARG A 485 28.72 28.83 3.85
N ASN A 486 30.04 29.02 3.88
CA ASN A 486 30.84 29.35 2.71
C ASN A 486 30.77 28.25 1.64
N THR A 487 30.89 26.98 2.06
CA THR A 487 30.72 25.82 1.16
C THR A 487 29.31 25.77 0.58
N ALA A 488 28.28 26.02 1.39
CA ALA A 488 26.90 26.05 0.92
C ALA A 488 26.64 27.17 -0.11
N LEU A 489 27.30 28.33 0.02
CA LEU A 489 27.07 29.49 -0.85
C LEU A 489 27.85 29.42 -2.18
N ASN A 490 28.97 28.69 -2.25
CA ASN A 490 29.89 28.69 -3.39
C ASN A 490 29.77 27.47 -4.35
N ASN A 491 28.70 26.67 -4.27
CA ASN A 491 28.49 25.47 -5.13
C ASN A 491 28.17 25.78 -6.62
N GLY A 492 28.74 26.84 -7.21
CA GLY A 492 28.56 27.23 -8.60
C GLY A 492 29.88 27.56 -9.31
N GLY A 493 30.70 26.56 -9.61
CA GLY A 493 31.78 26.64 -10.60
C GLY A 493 33.07 27.38 -10.21
N ARG A 494 34.16 26.99 -10.86
CA ARG A 494 35.54 27.50 -10.72
C ARG A 494 35.62 29.02 -10.96
N ALA A 495 35.62 29.82 -9.91
CA ALA A 495 36.05 31.22 -9.98
C ALA A 495 37.21 31.44 -9.00
N THR A 496 38.32 31.96 -9.50
CA THR A 496 39.57 32.24 -8.79
C THR A 496 39.51 33.55 -7.98
N ALA A 497 38.31 34.03 -7.66
CA ALA A 497 38.05 35.19 -6.81
C ALA A 497 36.83 34.90 -5.95
N VAL A 498 36.91 35.16 -4.64
CA VAL A 498 35.82 34.96 -3.69
C VAL A 498 34.67 35.89 -4.08
N PRO A 499 33.53 35.40 -4.60
CA PRO A 499 32.36 36.26 -4.80
C PRO A 499 31.89 36.72 -3.42
N ALA A 500 31.53 38.00 -3.28
CA ALA A 500 30.99 38.52 -2.03
C ALA A 500 29.81 37.65 -1.58
N ARG A 501 29.90 37.06 -0.37
CA ARG A 501 28.85 36.19 0.15
C ARG A 501 27.57 37.01 0.36
N ARG A 502 26.41 36.42 0.10
CA ARG A 502 25.13 37.05 0.42
C ARG A 502 24.80 37.03 1.89
N ASP A 503 25.62 36.49 2.80
CA ASP A 503 25.44 36.63 4.25
C ASP A 503 26.38 37.69 4.81
N ALA A 504 25.90 38.46 5.79
CA ALA A 504 26.67 39.44 6.50
C ALA A 504 26.93 38.87 7.89
N TYR A 505 28.18 38.91 8.32
CA TYR A 505 28.60 38.46 9.62
C TYR A 505 29.08 39.65 10.44
N SER A 506 28.65 39.67 11.68
CA SER A 506 29.11 40.59 12.70
C SER A 506 29.48 39.80 13.93
N VAL A 507 30.56 40.17 14.61
CA VAL A 507 30.97 39.55 15.87
C VAL A 507 31.12 40.64 16.92
N VAL A 508 30.42 40.47 18.03
CA VAL A 508 30.53 41.25 19.26
C VAL A 508 31.19 40.35 20.30
N LEU A 509 32.42 40.66 20.69
CA LEU A 509 33.09 39.99 21.81
C LEU A 509 32.89 40.84 23.06
N PHE A 510 32.37 40.26 24.14
CA PHE A 510 32.04 41.00 25.35
C PHE A 510 32.58 40.37 26.63
N ASP A 511 32.89 41.23 27.60
CA ASP A 511 33.27 40.94 28.98
C ASP A 511 32.64 42.05 29.86
N TYR A 512 33.39 42.80 30.69
CA TYR A 512 32.88 44.07 31.26
C TYR A 512 32.73 45.19 30.22
N GLY A 513 33.35 45.05 29.06
CA GLY A 513 33.23 45.91 27.88
C GLY A 513 32.69 45.14 26.67
N ALA A 514 32.54 45.84 25.54
CA ALA A 514 32.15 45.21 24.27
C ALA A 514 33.05 45.71 23.14
N SER A 515 33.53 44.79 22.32
CA SER A 515 34.33 45.05 21.13
C SER A 515 33.67 44.42 19.91
N VAL A 516 33.79 45.06 18.75
CA VAL A 516 33.19 44.60 17.50
C VAL A 516 34.30 44.36 16.48
N PRO A 517 35.03 43.22 16.56
CA PRO A 517 36.11 42.93 15.62
C PRO A 517 35.63 42.80 14.18
N ILE A 518 34.37 42.36 13.98
CA ILE A 518 33.79 42.15 12.66
C ILE A 518 32.44 42.84 12.63
N ALA A 519 32.22 43.73 11.67
CA ALA A 519 30.98 44.48 11.50
C ALA A 519 30.50 44.39 10.05
N ASN A 520 29.34 43.74 9.84
CA ASN A 520 28.68 43.63 8.53
C ASN A 520 29.64 43.17 7.42
N ASP A 521 30.51 42.22 7.72
CA ASP A 521 31.44 41.65 6.75
C ASP A 521 30.69 40.64 5.88
N PHE A 522 30.87 40.71 4.57
CA PHE A 522 30.32 39.76 3.61
C PHE A 522 31.33 39.42 2.50
N THR A 523 32.62 39.67 2.74
CA THR A 523 33.70 39.50 1.75
C THR A 523 34.84 38.61 2.24
N SER A 524 35.14 38.62 3.54
CA SER A 524 36.25 37.86 4.13
C SER A 524 36.04 36.34 4.06
N THR A 525 37.10 35.56 3.88
CA THR A 525 37.01 34.09 3.95
C THR A 525 36.82 33.63 5.40
N PRO A 526 36.39 32.36 5.65
CA PRO A 526 36.33 31.82 7.01
C PRO A 526 37.66 31.94 7.78
N ASP A 527 38.79 31.78 7.09
CA ASP A 527 40.12 31.92 7.70
C ASP A 527 40.45 33.39 8.03
N ASP A 528 40.10 34.33 7.14
CA ASP A 528 40.26 35.78 7.41
C ASP A 528 39.41 36.25 8.60
N LEU A 529 38.17 35.75 8.70
CA LEU A 529 37.27 36.05 9.82
C LEU A 529 37.85 35.47 11.13
N LEU A 530 38.38 34.24 11.08
CA LEU A 530 39.03 33.63 12.25
C LEU A 530 40.25 34.43 12.68
N HIS A 531 41.12 34.83 11.75
CA HIS A 531 42.33 35.61 12.04
C HIS A 531 42.03 36.92 12.78
N GLN A 532 40.92 37.58 12.45
CA GLN A 532 40.48 38.80 13.15
C GLN A 532 40.09 38.55 14.61
N LEU A 533 39.64 37.35 14.96
CA LEU A 533 39.27 36.99 16.33
C LEU A 533 40.46 36.57 17.20
N LEU A 534 41.52 36.01 16.62
CA LEU A 534 42.65 35.43 17.37
C LEU A 534 43.43 36.44 18.23
N ALA A 535 43.31 37.75 17.95
CA ALA A 535 43.93 38.80 18.75
C ALA A 535 43.24 39.05 20.10
N TYR A 536 42.07 38.47 20.32
CA TYR A 536 41.25 38.71 21.51
C TYR A 536 41.37 37.52 22.48
N GLU A 537 41.92 37.78 23.65
CA GLU A 537 42.03 36.78 24.73
C GLU A 537 40.77 36.78 25.63
N THR A 538 40.83 36.15 26.78
CA THR A 538 39.76 36.26 27.79
C THR A 538 39.98 37.49 28.67
N GLY A 539 38.91 38.25 28.92
CA GLY A 539 38.89 39.37 29.86
C GLY A 539 38.40 38.99 31.24
N GLY A 540 37.90 39.96 32.00
CA GLY A 540 37.25 39.75 33.30
C GLY A 540 35.82 40.28 33.29
N GLY A 541 34.98 39.84 34.23
CA GLY A 541 33.57 40.27 34.32
C GLY A 541 32.74 39.91 33.07
N THR A 542 31.45 40.21 33.09
CA THR A 542 30.53 40.00 31.96
C THR A 542 29.33 40.94 32.06
N ASP A 543 28.94 41.58 30.95
CA ASP A 543 27.79 42.48 30.88
C ASP A 543 26.91 42.16 29.66
N PHE A 544 25.83 41.41 29.92
CA PHE A 544 24.85 41.04 28.90
C PHE A 544 24.05 42.24 28.39
N THR A 545 23.84 43.26 29.22
CA THR A 545 23.09 44.45 28.81
C THR A 545 23.88 45.23 27.78
N LEU A 546 25.18 45.40 28.01
CA LEU A 546 26.09 46.02 27.06
C LEU A 546 26.15 45.22 25.77
N ALA A 547 26.38 43.90 25.84
CA ALA A 547 26.46 43.01 24.68
C ALA A 547 25.22 43.09 23.78
N LEU A 548 24.01 42.99 24.37
CA LEU A 548 22.75 43.06 23.62
C LEU A 548 22.48 44.46 23.07
N THR A 549 22.88 45.52 23.80
CA THR A 549 22.72 46.90 23.33
C THR A 549 23.63 47.17 22.14
N THR A 550 24.87 46.69 22.18
CA THR A 550 25.82 46.76 21.06
C THR A 550 25.32 45.95 19.87
N ALA A 551 24.83 44.73 20.08
CA ALA A 551 24.24 43.92 19.00
C ALA A 551 23.01 44.61 18.38
N ARG A 552 22.15 45.23 19.20
CA ARG A 552 21.00 46.01 18.73
C ARG A 552 21.42 47.21 17.88
N GLN A 553 22.46 47.93 18.31
CA GLN A 553 22.99 49.06 17.55
C GLN A 553 23.58 48.60 16.22
N LEU A 554 24.42 47.56 16.25
CA LEU A 554 25.06 47.00 15.06
C LEU A 554 24.04 46.49 14.02
N MET A 555 22.98 45.84 14.50
CA MET A 555 21.84 45.42 13.67
C MET A 555 21.14 46.61 13.00
N ARG A 556 20.98 47.73 13.72
CA ARG A 556 20.33 48.95 13.19
C ARG A 556 21.22 49.68 12.20
N ASP A 557 22.49 49.87 12.55
CA ASP A 557 23.46 50.63 11.75
C ASP A 557 23.73 49.96 10.41
N HIS A 558 23.58 48.63 10.35
CA HIS A 558 23.74 47.83 9.13
C HIS A 558 22.47 47.10 8.70
N TRP A 559 21.29 47.66 9.02
CA TRP A 559 20.03 47.04 8.66
C TRP A 559 19.88 46.90 7.13
N SER A 560 19.43 45.73 6.68
CA SER A 560 19.11 45.47 5.29
C SER A 560 17.76 44.76 5.17
N THR A 561 16.90 45.27 4.31
CA THR A 561 15.61 44.63 3.98
C THR A 561 15.80 43.32 3.23
N GLU A 562 16.97 43.08 2.63
CA GLU A 562 17.28 41.81 1.96
C GLU A 562 17.70 40.71 2.94
N ARG A 563 18.16 41.08 4.15
CA ARG A 563 18.74 40.14 5.11
C ARG A 563 17.78 39.88 6.25
N THR A 564 17.63 38.62 6.67
CA THR A 564 16.93 38.31 7.92
C THR A 564 17.91 38.43 9.08
N PRO A 565 17.59 39.19 10.15
CA PRO A 565 18.48 39.34 11.28
C PRO A 565 18.46 38.08 12.16
N VAL A 566 19.65 37.58 12.47
CA VAL A 566 19.87 36.44 13.36
C VAL A 566 20.90 36.84 14.40
N VAL A 567 20.60 36.63 15.69
CA VAL A 567 21.55 36.84 16.78
C VAL A 567 21.84 35.51 17.45
N ILE A 568 23.10 35.10 17.47
CA ILE A 568 23.57 33.94 18.22
C ILE A 568 24.34 34.48 19.43
N PHE A 569 23.74 34.33 20.61
CA PHE A 569 24.28 34.79 21.88
C PHE A 569 24.87 33.60 22.64
N LEU A 570 26.18 33.61 22.88
CA LEU A 570 26.88 32.54 23.57
C LEU A 570 27.50 33.05 24.86
N SER A 571 27.19 32.38 25.98
CA SER A 571 27.78 32.65 27.30
C SER A 571 27.69 31.41 28.19
N ASP A 572 28.45 31.39 29.27
CA ASP A 572 28.31 30.42 30.35
C ASP A 572 27.24 30.79 31.39
N GLY A 573 26.65 31.99 31.30
CA GLY A 573 25.46 32.40 32.06
C GLY A 573 25.73 33.17 33.34
N GLU A 574 26.97 33.62 33.59
CA GLU A 574 27.36 34.29 34.85
C GLU A 574 27.01 35.81 34.91
N CYS A 575 25.94 36.23 34.23
CA CYS A 575 25.45 37.61 34.23
C CYS A 575 23.92 37.67 34.34
N SER A 576 23.40 38.81 34.78
CA SER A 576 21.96 39.12 34.72
C SER A 576 21.66 40.15 33.64
N VAL A 577 20.46 40.07 33.08
CA VAL A 577 19.95 41.06 32.14
C VAL A 577 18.47 41.25 32.37
N THR A 578 17.97 42.46 32.14
CA THR A 578 16.54 42.74 32.26
C THR A 578 15.79 42.23 31.04
N ASP A 579 14.56 41.76 31.24
CA ASP A 579 13.67 41.33 30.16
C ASP A 579 13.47 42.44 29.11
N GLU A 580 13.45 43.71 29.54
CA GLU A 580 13.24 44.85 28.63
C GLU A 580 14.40 45.05 27.65
N THR A 581 15.63 44.70 28.01
CA THR A 581 16.76 44.75 27.07
C THR A 581 16.55 43.78 25.92
N VAL A 582 16.15 42.54 26.20
CA VAL A 582 15.88 41.49 25.20
C VAL A 582 14.67 41.84 24.34
N ARG A 583 13.59 42.33 24.98
CA ARG A 583 12.41 42.87 24.27
C ARG A 583 12.79 44.03 23.39
N GLY A 584 13.63 44.93 23.87
CA GLY A 584 14.09 46.12 23.15
C GLY A 584 14.86 45.78 21.89
N LEU A 585 15.74 44.78 21.94
CA LEU A 585 16.44 44.22 20.77
C LEU A 585 15.43 43.63 19.76
N SER A 586 14.57 42.71 20.22
CA SER A 586 13.62 41.99 19.36
C SER A 586 12.58 42.93 18.72
N ARG A 587 12.00 43.86 19.50
CA ARG A 587 11.07 44.89 19.00
C ARG A 587 11.75 45.86 18.04
N SER A 588 13.05 46.10 18.19
CA SER A 588 13.78 46.92 17.24
C SER A 588 13.78 46.29 15.85
N ALA A 589 14.08 44.99 15.75
CA ALA A 589 14.00 44.27 14.48
C ALA A 589 12.58 44.35 13.89
N VAL A 590 11.56 44.08 14.70
CA VAL A 590 10.14 44.14 14.27
C VAL A 590 9.77 45.52 13.72
N ARG A 591 10.21 46.61 14.36
CA ARG A 591 9.99 47.98 13.87
C ARG A 591 10.66 48.26 12.52
N HIS A 592 11.77 47.58 12.23
CA HIS A 592 12.46 47.66 10.94
C HIS A 592 11.92 46.66 9.90
N GLY A 593 10.83 45.96 10.22
CA GLY A 593 10.03 45.18 9.26
C GLY A 593 10.25 43.67 9.28
N LYS A 594 11.14 43.14 10.14
CA LYS A 594 11.36 41.69 10.24
C LYS A 594 11.50 41.22 11.70
N PRO A 595 10.91 40.08 12.09
CA PRO A 595 11.17 39.52 13.40
C PRO A 595 12.63 39.08 13.53
N LEU A 596 13.18 39.18 14.74
CA LEU A 596 14.51 38.68 15.08
C LEU A 596 14.46 37.17 15.35
N SER A 597 15.41 36.42 14.79
CA SER A 597 15.72 35.08 15.25
C SER A 597 16.85 35.14 16.29
N PHE A 598 16.56 34.76 17.54
CA PHE A 598 17.51 34.84 18.64
C PHE A 598 17.84 33.45 19.19
N HIS A 599 19.11 33.08 19.15
CA HIS A 599 19.60 31.80 19.63
C HIS A 599 20.52 31.99 20.82
N ALA A 600 20.09 31.54 21.99
CA ALA A 600 20.92 31.53 23.19
C ALA A 600 21.64 30.18 23.33
N VAL A 601 22.97 30.19 23.39
CA VAL A 601 23.80 29.00 23.59
C VAL A 601 24.46 29.10 24.95
N SER A 602 24.15 28.15 25.84
CA SER A 602 24.87 28.00 27.10
C SER A 602 26.12 27.16 26.90
N PHE A 603 27.27 27.67 27.33
CA PHE A 603 28.55 26.96 27.31
C PHE A 603 29.21 27.01 28.71
N GLY A 604 28.42 26.61 29.71
CA GLY A 604 28.74 26.74 31.13
C GLY A 604 28.08 25.65 31.97
N ARG A 605 27.97 25.86 33.29
CA ARG A 605 27.24 24.92 34.16
C ARG A 605 25.74 25.12 33.98
N ALA A 606 24.97 24.03 33.89
CA ALA A 606 23.52 24.08 33.72
C ALA A 606 22.77 24.89 34.80
N SER A 607 23.35 25.04 36.00
CA SER A 607 22.78 25.85 37.09
C SER A 607 22.83 27.37 36.83
N GLN A 608 23.63 27.83 35.86
CA GLN A 608 23.84 29.26 35.55
C GLN A 608 23.10 29.69 34.27
N SER A 609 22.44 28.77 33.55
CA SER A 609 21.84 29.05 32.23
C SER A 609 20.40 29.59 32.25
N ALA A 610 19.81 29.78 33.43
CA ALA A 610 18.43 30.23 33.58
C ALA A 610 18.15 31.57 32.86
N VAL A 611 19.11 32.49 32.92
CA VAL A 611 19.03 33.80 32.23
C VAL A 611 19.04 33.64 30.72
N LEU A 612 19.91 32.79 30.18
CA LEU A 612 19.99 32.51 28.73
C LEU A 612 18.69 31.87 28.20
N ARG A 613 18.11 30.94 28.96
CA ARG A 613 16.83 30.32 28.63
C ARG A 613 15.70 31.35 28.64
N ARG A 614 15.70 32.24 29.63
CA ARG A 614 14.73 33.35 29.73
C ARG A 614 14.86 34.33 28.56
N MET A 615 16.08 34.66 28.14
CA MET A 615 16.34 35.53 26.98
C MET A 615 15.74 34.94 25.69
N ALA A 616 16.01 33.65 25.40
CA ALA A 616 15.45 32.98 24.24
C ALA A 616 13.91 32.91 24.27
N GLN A 617 13.33 32.64 25.44
CA GLN A 617 11.88 32.62 25.63
C GLN A 617 11.24 33.98 25.30
N ILE A 618 11.81 35.08 25.82
CA ILE A 618 11.30 36.44 25.57
C ILE A 618 11.40 36.79 24.09
N ALA A 619 12.53 36.47 23.45
CA ALA A 619 12.70 36.73 22.02
C ALA A 619 11.67 35.94 21.19
N LEU A 620 11.41 34.69 21.55
CA LEU A 620 10.37 33.86 20.93
C LEU A 620 8.96 34.43 21.15
N GLU A 621 8.65 34.92 22.35
CA GLU A 621 7.38 35.59 22.65
C GLU A 621 7.18 36.84 21.77
N VAL A 622 8.21 37.68 21.63
CA VAL A 622 8.14 38.88 20.77
C VAL A 622 8.04 38.48 19.29
N GLN A 623 8.81 37.49 18.85
CA GLN A 623 8.78 36.96 17.49
C GLN A 623 7.39 36.40 17.12
N THR A 624 6.78 35.63 18.01
CA THR A 624 5.47 34.99 17.79
C THR A 624 4.34 36.02 17.72
N ASN A 625 4.45 37.11 18.48
CA ASN A 625 3.48 38.20 18.50
C ASN A 625 3.75 39.29 17.45
N ALA A 626 4.83 39.17 16.67
CA ALA A 626 5.13 40.13 15.61
C ALA A 626 4.10 40.03 14.48
N PRO A 627 3.77 41.13 13.78
CA PRO A 627 2.94 41.09 12.59
C PRO A 627 3.52 40.08 11.59
N ARG A 628 2.75 39.04 11.26
CA ARG A 628 3.17 38.03 10.30
C ARG A 628 3.15 38.64 8.91
N ASP A 629 4.26 38.50 8.20
CA ASP A 629 4.26 38.69 6.76
C ASP A 629 3.50 37.51 6.13
N PRO A 630 2.32 37.74 5.49
CA PRO A 630 1.51 36.69 4.88
C PRO A 630 2.21 35.96 3.73
N LEU A 631 3.32 36.52 3.21
CA LEU A 631 4.10 35.96 2.12
C LEU A 631 5.35 35.21 2.58
N THR A 632 5.81 35.42 3.80
CA THR A 632 6.93 34.64 4.34
C THR A 632 6.39 33.25 4.75
N PRO A 633 6.79 32.16 4.08
CA PRO A 633 6.33 30.82 4.43
C PRO A 633 6.70 30.51 5.89
N PRO A 634 5.85 29.83 6.68
CA PRO A 634 6.17 29.47 8.06
C PRO A 634 7.52 28.76 8.20
N GLU A 635 7.94 28.00 7.18
CA GLU A 635 9.20 27.25 7.14
C GLU A 635 10.44 28.14 6.92
N ALA A 636 10.27 29.38 6.47
CA ALA A 636 11.35 30.35 6.32
C ALA A 636 11.64 31.13 7.63
N ILE A 637 10.80 30.95 8.66
CA ILE A 637 10.96 31.58 9.97
C ILE A 637 11.83 30.68 10.85
N ILE A 638 13.08 31.10 11.09
CA ILE A 638 13.90 30.45 12.10
C ILE A 638 13.43 30.94 13.48
N ASN A 639 12.81 30.05 14.24
CA ASN A 639 12.34 30.37 15.58
C ASN A 639 13.50 30.57 16.55
N SER A 640 13.35 31.55 17.42
CA SER A 640 14.27 31.80 18.53
C SER A 640 14.34 30.56 19.43
N SER A 641 15.54 30.21 19.88
CA SER A 641 15.77 28.95 20.60
C SER A 641 16.85 29.07 21.67
N TYR A 642 16.84 28.10 22.59
CA TYR A 642 17.88 27.91 23.60
C TYR A 642 18.56 26.56 23.35
N SER A 643 19.88 26.50 23.49
CA SER A 643 20.68 25.28 23.36
C SER A 643 21.71 25.18 24.47
N ASP A 644 21.94 23.96 24.95
CA ASP A 644 22.89 23.67 26.03
C ASP A 644 24.07 22.87 25.46
N ALA A 645 25.22 23.53 25.33
CA ALA A 645 26.43 22.93 24.78
C ALA A 645 27.29 22.40 25.94
N LEU A 646 27.01 21.15 26.33
CA LEU A 646 27.66 20.49 27.48
C LEU A 646 29.17 20.26 27.28
N ASP A 647 29.63 20.16 26.04
CA ASP A 647 31.01 19.93 25.64
C ASP A 647 31.32 20.57 24.28
N THR A 648 32.60 20.52 23.88
CA THR A 648 33.07 21.09 22.60
C THR A 648 32.41 20.44 21.37
N VAL A 649 32.08 19.15 21.43
CA VAL A 649 31.45 18.45 20.30
C VAL A 649 30.02 18.95 20.11
N ARG A 650 29.25 19.01 21.20
CA ARG A 650 27.89 19.56 21.21
C ARG A 650 27.85 21.03 20.80
N LEU A 651 28.86 21.81 21.18
CA LEU A 651 28.99 23.19 20.73
C LEU A 651 29.15 23.27 19.21
N ALA A 652 30.05 22.47 18.63
CA ALA A 652 30.26 22.42 17.19
C ALA A 652 29.01 21.93 16.44
N GLU A 653 28.35 20.87 16.93
CA GLU A 653 27.08 20.37 16.39
C GLU A 653 25.99 21.45 16.40
N THR A 654 25.89 22.23 17.48
CA THR A 654 24.90 23.31 17.62
C THR A 654 25.12 24.40 16.57
N PHE A 655 26.36 24.85 16.39
CA PHE A 655 26.69 25.86 15.38
C PHE A 655 26.51 25.34 13.95
N LEU A 656 26.87 24.08 13.68
CA LEU A 656 26.57 23.46 12.39
C LEU A 656 25.06 23.34 12.14
N GLY A 657 24.29 22.97 13.15
CA GLY A 657 22.83 22.95 13.11
C GLY A 657 22.23 24.32 12.80
N PHE A 658 22.77 25.40 13.36
CA PHE A 658 22.38 26.76 12.97
C PHE A 658 22.76 27.07 11.52
N ALA A 659 23.95 26.69 11.05
CA ALA A 659 24.33 26.91 9.65
C ALA A 659 23.38 26.20 8.66
N GLU A 660 22.84 25.05 9.06
CA GLU A 660 21.85 24.26 8.32
C GLU A 660 20.43 24.81 8.43
N SER A 661 19.97 25.24 9.61
CA SER A 661 18.61 25.78 9.80
C SER A 661 18.35 27.07 9.01
N LEU A 662 19.41 27.78 8.61
CA LEU A 662 19.38 28.91 7.69
C LEU A 662 19.21 28.47 6.20
N ARG A 663 18.54 27.34 5.93
CA ARG A 663 18.17 26.80 4.61
C ARG A 663 16.66 26.53 4.57
N LYS A 664 16.00 26.71 3.42
CA LYS A 664 14.61 26.28 3.21
C LYS A 664 14.57 24.74 3.18
N PRO A 665 13.80 24.05 4.05
CA PRO A 665 13.69 22.60 4.01
C PRO A 665 12.97 22.18 2.71
N ARG A 666 13.53 21.20 2.00
CA ARG A 666 12.88 20.57 0.84
C ARG A 666 12.23 19.26 1.27
N GLY A 667 11.08 18.96 0.71
CA GLY A 667 10.40 17.67 0.91
C GLY A 667 9.94 17.09 -0.42
N ALA A 668 10.07 15.78 -0.59
CA ALA A 668 9.53 15.05 -1.74
C ALA A 668 9.00 13.67 -1.34
N LEU A 669 8.06 13.16 -2.13
CA LEU A 669 7.60 11.78 -2.03
C LEU A 669 8.54 10.87 -2.80
N PHE A 670 8.93 9.76 -2.18
CA PHE A 670 9.92 8.85 -2.74
C PHE A 670 9.53 7.40 -2.53
N SER A 671 9.70 6.57 -3.57
CA SER A 671 9.50 5.12 -3.51
C SER A 671 10.85 4.46 -3.22
N ALA A 672 10.92 3.72 -2.10
CA ALA A 672 12.16 3.17 -1.55
C ALA A 672 12.68 1.95 -2.31
#